data_AF-A0A3A6NTB3-F1
#
_entry.id   AF-A0A3A6NTB3-F1
#
_cell.length_a   1.000
_cell.length_b   1.000
_cell.length_c   1.000
_cell.angle_alpha   90.00
_cell.angle_beta   90.00
_cell.angle_gamma   90.00
#
_symmetry.space_group_name_H-M   'P 1'
#
loop_
_entity.id
_entity.type
_entity.pdbx_description
1 polymer ?
#
loop_
_entity_poly.entity_id
_entity_poly.type
_entity_poly.pdbx_seq_one_letter_code
_entity_poly.pdbx_strand_id
1 'polypeptide(L)'
;MLGGPLRSAVALLGQGGRVSQAKEVKLRGRVVRITFHNPDNGYTVAKVEVQGRLGLTTLVGRMPGVSEGQEVECTGLESSHPKFGPQVEVTECRLKQPSDVEGVQRYLASGLIKGVGPVLAGRIVETLGPGALEIILEQPQRLAEVPGIGPKRAPVIARAVAEHGQLRELMVFLQAHGVPVSTALRIWRRYGAGALGVLNNNPHRLAADVRGIGFATADQIAARLGIAADHPSRLQAGLLYILGQAREEGHVFLPYEELMQRTAAELRVERALLGPAFARLHAQQEIVQEALPSGQAAVYLAGMRVLEEVAAKHLARIAGQPGLLPPKRAARAAAWVGDQLQVKPSPAQAQALATLLGAGLGVLTGGPGTGKTTLVRALITIARRMELSVALAAPTGRAAKRLAQSAGLEASTLHRLLEYSPKENRFLRGVERPLMVDLVVVDESSMIDIWLGAYLTAAIGPQTRLILVGDADQLPPVGPGLFFRQIMASGAAPVARLEEIFRQEDQAGLIVANAHRILHGQMPRLPQAGEGDFFFIEQNDPAQAAQTICDLVTKRLPARFGLDPMHEIQVLAPMHKGPLGCQNLNQLLRQALNPRAAGQEGLGPGDRVMQVRNNYDLEVFNGDLGLVQAAGPDGLLVEMDRGPVSYGLPDLDDLTLAYAVTIHKSQGSEYPAVVIALGQEHYIMLNRPLLYTAVTRGQRLVVIVGTRNALRRAVEQDRPVRRYSLLDERIKNIIKK
;
A
#
# COMPACT_ATOMS: atom_id res chain seq x y z
N MET A 1 -7.82 50.88 -22.57
CA MET A 1 -7.13 51.25 -23.82
C MET A 1 -5.64 51.43 -23.51
N LEU A 2 -4.78 50.74 -24.28
CA LEU A 2 -3.35 51.01 -24.59
C LEU A 2 -2.34 51.06 -23.41
N GLY A 3 -1.20 50.34 -23.36
CA GLY A 3 -0.51 49.46 -24.31
C GLY A 3 1.02 49.59 -24.16
N GLY A 4 1.71 48.54 -23.63
CA GLY A 4 3.17 48.24 -23.75
C GLY A 4 4.19 49.27 -23.21
N PRO A 5 5.52 48.99 -23.22
CA PRO A 5 6.26 47.78 -23.64
C PRO A 5 7.28 47.28 -22.58
N LEU A 6 7.82 46.05 -22.72
CA LEU A 6 9.16 45.68 -22.22
C LEU A 6 9.67 44.44 -22.96
N ARG A 7 10.31 44.68 -24.10
CA ARG A 7 11.23 43.76 -24.80
C ARG A 7 12.65 44.28 -24.54
N SER A 8 13.47 43.53 -23.79
CA SER A 8 14.96 43.50 -23.95
C SER A 8 15.65 42.85 -22.74
N ALA A 9 15.98 41.56 -22.81
CA ALA A 9 17.06 40.95 -22.02
C ALA A 9 17.42 39.53 -22.51
N VAL A 10 17.86 39.39 -23.77
CA VAL A 10 18.64 38.22 -24.20
C VAL A 10 19.70 38.68 -25.19
N ALA A 11 20.85 39.12 -24.66
CA ALA A 11 22.08 39.24 -25.43
C ALA A 11 23.26 39.24 -24.46
N LEU A 12 24.17 38.27 -24.65
CA LEU A 12 25.54 38.11 -24.12
C LEU A 12 25.74 36.87 -23.26
N LEU A 13 25.87 35.73 -23.94
CA LEU A 13 26.96 34.75 -23.73
C LEU A 13 27.06 33.93 -25.02
N GLY A 14 27.92 34.40 -25.93
CA GLY A 14 28.25 33.72 -27.17
C GLY A 14 29.46 32.81 -27.04
N GLN A 15 29.43 31.73 -27.82
CA GLN A 15 30.50 30.95 -28.46
C GLN A 15 30.31 29.44 -28.21
N GLY A 16 30.21 28.55 -29.20
CA GLY A 16 30.10 28.67 -30.64
C GLY A 16 29.80 27.26 -31.17
N GLY A 17 28.82 27.15 -32.06
CA GLY A 17 28.44 25.89 -32.69
C GLY A 17 27.37 26.18 -33.73
N ARG A 18 27.72 25.97 -35.01
CA ARG A 18 26.93 26.29 -36.21
C ARG A 18 25.42 26.09 -36.02
N VAL A 19 24.65 27.17 -36.04
CA VAL A 19 23.19 27.13 -36.15
C VAL A 19 22.88 26.74 -37.60
N SER A 20 22.55 25.47 -37.83
CA SER A 20 21.86 25.07 -39.06
C SER A 20 20.55 25.86 -39.12
N GLN A 21 20.24 26.49 -40.26
CA GLN A 21 18.94 27.12 -40.50
C GLN A 21 17.84 26.11 -40.14
N ALA A 22 17.15 26.34 -39.02
CA ALA A 22 16.09 25.45 -38.55
C ALA A 22 14.88 25.66 -39.47
N LYS A 23 14.62 24.68 -40.33
CA LYS A 23 13.50 24.72 -41.27
C LYS A 23 12.22 24.40 -40.49
N GLU A 24 11.31 25.37 -40.44
CA GLU A 24 9.97 25.15 -39.90
C GLU A 24 9.19 24.22 -40.83
N VAL A 25 8.63 23.17 -40.26
CA VAL A 25 7.88 22.14 -40.98
C VAL A 25 6.52 21.93 -40.32
N LYS A 26 5.50 21.81 -41.17
CA LYS A 26 4.16 21.37 -40.77
C LYS A 26 3.98 19.91 -41.15
N LEU A 27 3.61 19.09 -40.18
CA LEU A 27 3.54 17.64 -40.33
C LEU A 27 2.17 17.14 -39.89
N ARG A 28 1.60 16.25 -40.70
CA ARG A 28 0.39 15.52 -40.36
C ARG A 28 0.69 14.02 -40.40
N GLY A 29 0.32 13.31 -39.34
CA GLY A 29 0.64 11.90 -39.24
C GLY A 29 -0.04 11.20 -38.07
N ARG A 30 0.12 9.88 -38.03
CA ARG A 30 -0.42 9.02 -36.97
C ARG A 30 0.68 8.67 -35.98
N VAL A 31 0.42 8.83 -34.67
CA VAL A 31 1.36 8.41 -33.62
C VAL A 31 1.41 6.89 -33.60
N VAL A 32 2.57 6.31 -33.93
CA VAL A 32 2.76 4.85 -33.95
C VAL A 32 3.21 4.34 -32.59
N ARG A 33 4.08 5.10 -31.91
CA ARG A 33 4.50 4.78 -30.54
C ARG A 33 4.94 6.02 -29.77
N ILE A 34 4.73 6.03 -28.47
CA ILE A 34 5.23 7.05 -27.54
C ILE A 34 6.44 6.47 -26.81
N THR A 35 7.61 7.03 -27.08
CA THR A 35 8.87 6.57 -26.48
C THR A 35 9.04 7.11 -25.06
N PHE A 36 8.46 8.28 -24.76
CA PHE A 36 8.50 8.88 -23.44
C PHE A 36 7.36 9.91 -23.30
N HIS A 37 6.67 9.94 -22.17
CA HIS A 37 5.64 10.94 -21.86
C HIS A 37 5.76 11.38 -20.41
N ASN A 38 5.80 12.69 -20.19
CA ASN A 38 5.72 13.29 -18.87
C ASN A 38 4.29 13.85 -18.66
N PRO A 39 3.48 13.20 -17.81
CA PRO A 39 2.08 13.58 -17.59
C PRO A 39 1.90 14.93 -16.87
N ASP A 40 2.94 15.44 -16.19
CA ASP A 40 2.86 16.68 -15.39
C ASP A 40 3.01 17.95 -16.24
N ASN A 41 3.74 17.88 -17.36
CA ASN A 41 4.02 19.03 -18.23
C ASN A 41 3.70 18.81 -19.71
N GLY A 42 3.19 17.63 -20.07
CA GLY A 42 2.82 17.25 -21.43
C GLY A 42 3.99 17.02 -22.38
N TYR A 43 5.24 16.98 -21.88
CA TYR A 43 6.41 16.74 -22.71
C TYR A 43 6.40 15.28 -23.22
N THR A 44 6.46 15.12 -24.53
CA THR A 44 6.30 13.82 -25.18
C THR A 44 7.35 13.63 -26.26
N VAL A 45 7.89 12.41 -26.33
CA VAL A 45 8.73 11.92 -27.43
C VAL A 45 7.93 10.83 -28.15
N ALA A 46 7.47 11.13 -29.36
CA ALA A 46 6.60 10.26 -30.15
C ALA A 46 7.24 9.90 -31.48
N LYS A 47 7.01 8.67 -31.96
CA LYS A 47 7.29 8.27 -33.34
C LYS A 47 5.99 8.36 -34.12
N VAL A 48 6.01 9.14 -35.18
CA VAL A 48 4.85 9.47 -36.00
C VAL A 48 5.09 9.03 -37.44
N GLU A 49 4.14 8.31 -38.00
CA GLU A 49 4.08 8.03 -39.43
C GLU A 49 3.49 9.26 -40.14
N VAL A 50 4.31 9.99 -40.88
CA VAL A 50 3.94 11.26 -41.50
C VAL A 50 3.50 11.02 -42.94
N GLN A 51 2.35 11.58 -43.33
CA GLN A 51 1.85 11.47 -44.71
C GLN A 51 2.85 12.10 -45.69
N GLY A 52 3.26 11.32 -46.70
CA GLY A 52 4.21 11.77 -47.72
C GLY A 52 5.70 11.66 -47.35
N ARG A 53 6.05 11.04 -46.20
CA ARG A 53 7.45 10.69 -45.85
C ARG A 53 7.59 9.18 -45.67
N LEU A 54 8.69 8.61 -46.16
CA LEU A 54 9.06 7.21 -45.91
C LEU A 54 9.69 7.08 -44.52
N GLY A 55 9.10 6.25 -43.65
CA GLY A 55 9.62 5.93 -42.31
C GLY A 55 9.01 6.74 -41.15
N LEU A 56 9.39 6.40 -39.92
CA LEU A 56 8.88 7.03 -38.69
C LEU A 56 9.65 8.31 -38.34
N THR A 57 8.94 9.42 -38.21
CA THR A 57 9.50 10.71 -37.77
C THR A 57 9.44 10.84 -36.25
N THR A 58 10.52 11.29 -35.61
CA THR A 58 10.53 11.56 -34.15
C THR A 58 10.01 12.97 -33.88
N LEU A 59 8.92 13.10 -33.12
CA LEU A 59 8.44 14.37 -32.57
C LEU A 59 8.86 14.49 -31.11
N VAL A 60 9.38 15.65 -30.72
CA VAL A 60 9.85 15.93 -29.37
C VAL A 60 9.33 17.30 -28.94
N GLY A 61 8.60 17.39 -27.83
CA GLY A 61 8.08 18.68 -27.35
C GLY A 61 6.83 18.54 -26.50
N ARG A 62 6.18 19.66 -26.18
CA ARG A 62 4.93 19.65 -25.39
C ARG A 62 3.75 19.26 -26.29
N MET A 63 3.22 18.06 -26.07
CA MET A 63 2.06 17.49 -26.77
C MET A 63 1.08 16.91 -25.72
N PRO A 64 0.42 17.75 -24.91
CA PRO A 64 -0.46 17.28 -23.85
C PRO A 64 -1.66 16.51 -24.42
N GLY A 65 -1.88 15.29 -23.94
CA GLY A 65 -3.02 14.45 -24.32
C GLY A 65 -2.83 13.58 -25.57
N VAL A 66 -1.63 13.53 -26.15
CA VAL A 66 -1.33 12.63 -27.28
C VAL A 66 -1.28 11.17 -26.84
N SER A 67 -1.95 10.29 -27.57
CA SER A 67 -1.97 8.84 -27.35
C SER A 67 -1.46 8.07 -28.57
N GLU A 68 -0.97 6.84 -28.37
CA GLU A 68 -0.64 5.96 -29.49
C GLU A 68 -1.88 5.68 -30.36
N GLY A 69 -1.69 5.63 -31.67
CA GLY A 69 -2.76 5.48 -32.65
C GLY A 69 -3.47 6.78 -33.06
N GLN A 70 -3.22 7.91 -32.38
CA GLN A 70 -3.90 9.19 -32.62
C GLN A 70 -3.36 9.96 -33.84
N GLU A 71 -4.24 10.60 -34.61
CA GLU A 71 -3.83 11.57 -35.64
C GLU A 71 -3.43 12.90 -35.01
N VAL A 72 -2.27 13.41 -35.42
CA VAL A 72 -1.74 14.69 -34.96
C VAL A 72 -1.40 15.59 -36.14
N GLU A 73 -1.66 16.88 -35.97
CA GLU A 73 -1.16 17.93 -36.84
C GLU A 73 -0.25 18.83 -36.01
N CYS A 74 1.05 18.75 -36.24
CA CYS A 74 2.04 19.51 -35.47
C CYS A 74 2.88 20.42 -36.39
N THR A 75 3.25 21.58 -35.85
CA THR A 75 4.23 22.51 -36.42
C THR A 75 5.48 22.46 -35.54
N GLY A 76 6.67 22.46 -36.16
CA GLY A 76 7.91 22.40 -35.40
C GLY A 76 9.15 22.67 -36.24
N LEU A 77 10.30 22.68 -35.57
CA LEU A 77 11.60 22.90 -36.18
C LEU A 77 12.33 21.57 -36.35
N GLU A 78 12.79 21.26 -37.56
CA GLU A 78 13.68 20.10 -37.76
C GLU A 78 15.01 20.31 -37.03
N SER A 79 15.36 19.37 -36.16
CA SER A 79 16.62 19.35 -35.41
C SER A 79 17.22 17.95 -35.41
N SER A 80 18.52 17.84 -35.14
CA SER A 80 19.21 16.54 -35.09
C SER A 80 19.91 16.38 -33.75
N HIS A 81 19.50 15.38 -32.97
CA HIS A 81 20.08 15.14 -31.64
C HIS A 81 21.36 14.29 -31.75
N PRO A 82 22.47 14.65 -31.08
CA PRO A 82 23.76 13.96 -31.20
C PRO A 82 23.70 12.45 -30.90
N LYS A 83 22.78 12.02 -30.02
CA LYS A 83 22.59 10.63 -29.56
C LYS A 83 21.40 9.89 -30.21
N PHE A 84 20.41 10.61 -30.76
CA PHE A 84 19.11 10.03 -31.14
C PHE A 84 18.71 10.30 -32.60
N GLY A 85 19.54 11.03 -33.36
CA GLY A 85 19.34 11.28 -34.78
C GLY A 85 18.30 12.37 -35.08
N PRO A 86 17.74 12.39 -36.31
CA PRO A 86 16.81 13.44 -36.76
C PRO A 86 15.48 13.40 -36.00
N GLN A 87 15.03 14.57 -35.58
CA GLN A 87 13.81 14.80 -34.82
C GLN A 87 13.19 16.15 -35.19
N VAL A 88 11.94 16.36 -34.79
CA VAL A 88 11.23 17.62 -34.98
C VAL A 88 10.82 18.12 -33.62
N GLU A 89 11.32 19.30 -33.28
CA GLU A 89 10.99 19.95 -32.01
C GLU A 89 9.67 20.70 -32.19
N VAL A 90 8.63 20.22 -31.50
CA VAL A 90 7.24 20.64 -31.67
C VAL A 90 7.02 21.97 -30.95
N THR A 91 6.58 22.98 -31.70
CA THR A 91 6.21 24.31 -31.17
C THR A 91 4.70 24.44 -30.95
N GLU A 92 3.89 23.87 -31.85
CA GLU A 92 2.43 23.77 -31.71
C GLU A 92 2.00 22.38 -32.15
N CYS A 93 1.11 21.72 -31.40
CA CYS A 93 0.49 20.50 -31.87
C CYS A 93 -1.01 20.47 -31.56
N ARG A 94 -1.80 20.19 -32.59
CA ARG A 94 -3.24 19.98 -32.51
C ARG A 94 -3.53 18.50 -32.61
N LEU A 95 -4.16 18.00 -31.55
CA LEU A 95 -4.73 16.67 -31.54
C LEU A 95 -6.00 16.70 -32.38
N LYS A 96 -6.05 15.90 -33.45
CA LYS A 96 -7.35 15.54 -33.99
C LYS A 96 -7.98 14.59 -32.97
N GLN A 97 -9.25 14.86 -32.62
CA GLN A 97 -9.98 13.98 -31.73
C GLN A 97 -9.95 12.56 -32.34
N PRO A 98 -9.44 11.55 -31.62
CA PRO A 98 -9.61 10.18 -32.05
C PRO A 98 -11.10 9.90 -31.97
N SER A 99 -11.67 9.53 -33.11
CA SER A 99 -13.01 8.98 -33.16
C SER A 99 -12.96 7.64 -32.40
N ASP A 100 -13.78 7.54 -31.36
CA ASP A 100 -13.58 6.71 -30.16
C ASP A 100 -13.90 5.21 -30.36
N VAL A 101 -13.37 4.62 -31.43
CA VAL A 101 -13.57 3.22 -31.83
C VAL A 101 -13.31 2.26 -30.66
N GLU A 102 -12.16 2.42 -29.98
CA GLU A 102 -11.76 1.54 -28.88
C GLU A 102 -12.60 1.77 -27.60
N GLY A 103 -13.01 3.02 -27.34
CA GLY A 103 -13.86 3.37 -26.20
C GLY A 103 -15.27 2.81 -26.33
N VAL A 104 -15.87 2.94 -27.51
CA VAL A 104 -17.19 2.39 -27.83
C VAL A 104 -17.18 0.87 -27.74
N GLN A 105 -16.13 0.23 -28.23
CA GLN A 105 -15.98 -1.23 -28.15
C GLN A 105 -15.92 -1.72 -26.70
N ARG A 106 -15.15 -1.05 -25.83
CA ARG A 106 -15.09 -1.40 -24.40
C ARG A 106 -16.42 -1.20 -23.68
N TYR A 107 -17.19 -0.16 -24.02
CA TYR A 107 -18.53 0.05 -23.45
C TYR A 107 -19.49 -1.07 -23.86
N LEU A 108 -19.53 -1.42 -25.15
CA LEU A 108 -20.35 -2.51 -25.66
C LEU A 108 -19.96 -3.86 -25.04
N ALA A 109 -18.68 -4.06 -24.75
CA ALA A 109 -18.12 -5.26 -24.11
C ALA A 109 -18.18 -5.25 -22.56
N SER A 110 -18.73 -4.21 -21.93
CA SER A 110 -18.62 -3.98 -20.48
C SER A 110 -19.44 -4.95 -19.60
N GLY A 111 -20.21 -5.84 -20.20
CA GLY A 111 -21.12 -6.77 -19.51
C GLY A 111 -22.44 -6.13 -19.05
N LEU A 112 -22.60 -4.82 -19.21
CA LEU A 112 -23.86 -4.10 -18.91
C LEU A 112 -24.94 -4.37 -19.96
N ILE A 113 -24.54 -4.56 -21.22
CA ILE A 113 -25.45 -4.85 -22.32
C ILE A 113 -25.58 -6.37 -22.46
N LYS A 114 -26.66 -6.92 -21.88
CA LYS A 114 -26.94 -8.35 -21.95
C LYS A 114 -27.01 -8.83 -23.40
N GLY A 115 -26.12 -9.76 -23.75
CA GLY A 115 -26.04 -10.34 -25.09
C GLY A 115 -24.95 -9.77 -26.00
N VAL A 116 -24.15 -8.80 -25.53
CA VAL A 116 -22.99 -8.25 -26.26
C VAL A 116 -21.69 -8.55 -25.50
N GLY A 117 -20.89 -9.48 -26.04
CA GLY A 117 -19.55 -9.80 -25.54
C GLY A 117 -18.44 -9.10 -26.36
N PRO A 118 -17.16 -9.23 -25.96
CA PRO A 118 -16.03 -8.49 -26.57
C PRO A 118 -15.90 -8.68 -28.09
N VAL A 119 -16.14 -9.91 -28.56
CA VAL A 119 -16.10 -10.26 -29.99
C VAL A 119 -17.23 -9.58 -30.77
N LEU A 120 -18.44 -9.54 -30.20
CA LEU A 120 -19.59 -8.90 -30.84
C LEU A 120 -19.47 -7.38 -30.80
N ALA A 121 -18.96 -6.83 -29.69
CA ALA A 121 -18.65 -5.41 -29.55
C ALA A 121 -17.64 -4.93 -30.61
N GLY A 122 -16.58 -5.72 -30.86
CA GLY A 122 -15.62 -5.43 -31.93
C GLY A 122 -16.30 -5.36 -33.29
N ARG A 123 -17.12 -6.35 -33.63
CA ARG A 123 -17.86 -6.37 -34.90
C ARG A 123 -18.84 -5.21 -35.06
N ILE A 124 -19.53 -4.82 -33.98
CA ILE A 124 -20.45 -3.68 -33.99
C ILE A 124 -19.69 -2.41 -34.36
N VAL A 125 -18.52 -2.18 -33.75
CA VAL A 125 -17.71 -0.98 -34.01
C VAL A 125 -17.03 -1.03 -35.38
N GLU A 126 -16.57 -2.20 -35.83
CA GLU A 126 -16.03 -2.39 -37.18
C GLU A 126 -17.08 -2.09 -38.27
N THR A 127 -18.34 -2.45 -38.02
CA THR A 127 -19.43 -2.32 -39.01
C THR A 127 -20.07 -0.93 -38.98
N LEU A 128 -20.36 -0.40 -37.79
CA LEU A 128 -21.09 0.86 -37.60
C LEU A 128 -20.16 2.06 -37.36
N GLY A 129 -18.86 1.81 -37.19
CA GLY A 129 -17.85 2.85 -36.99
C GLY A 129 -17.87 3.50 -35.60
N PRO A 130 -17.16 4.63 -35.43
CA PRO A 130 -17.01 5.30 -34.14
C PRO A 130 -18.31 5.89 -33.58
N GLY A 131 -19.32 6.12 -34.43
CA GLY A 131 -20.68 6.54 -34.05
C GLY A 131 -21.63 5.37 -33.77
N ALA A 132 -21.14 4.15 -33.54
CA ALA A 132 -21.99 2.97 -33.40
C ALA A 132 -23.09 3.14 -32.34
N LEU A 133 -22.81 3.83 -31.23
CA LEU A 133 -23.81 4.08 -30.18
C LEU A 133 -24.93 5.02 -30.63
N GLU A 134 -24.62 6.04 -31.44
CA GLU A 134 -25.60 6.94 -32.04
C GLU A 134 -26.50 6.19 -33.01
N ILE A 135 -25.88 5.40 -33.88
CA ILE A 135 -26.59 4.60 -34.87
C ILE A 135 -27.50 3.58 -34.20
N ILE A 136 -27.07 2.93 -33.11
CA ILE A 136 -27.90 1.99 -32.33
C ILE A 136 -29.15 2.66 -31.76
N LEU A 137 -29.05 3.92 -31.31
CA LEU A 137 -30.12 4.63 -30.62
C LEU A 137 -31.09 5.33 -31.60
N GLU A 138 -30.55 5.97 -32.63
CA GLU A 138 -31.33 6.74 -33.61
C GLU A 138 -31.86 5.85 -34.75
N GLN A 139 -31.11 4.79 -35.08
CA GLN A 139 -31.39 3.90 -36.21
C GLN A 139 -31.19 2.43 -35.82
N PRO A 140 -31.93 1.90 -34.82
CA PRO A 140 -31.73 0.56 -34.27
C PRO A 140 -31.88 -0.57 -35.31
N GLN A 141 -32.53 -0.30 -36.44
CA GLN A 141 -32.63 -1.22 -37.58
C GLN A 141 -31.25 -1.60 -38.14
N ARG A 142 -30.28 -0.68 -38.08
CA ARG A 142 -28.92 -0.86 -38.63
C ARG A 142 -28.05 -1.81 -37.82
N LEU A 143 -28.43 -2.15 -36.59
CA LEU A 143 -27.79 -3.23 -35.83
C LEU A 143 -27.88 -4.58 -36.55
N ALA A 144 -28.90 -4.79 -37.39
CA ALA A 144 -29.04 -6.00 -38.18
C ALA A 144 -28.01 -6.10 -39.33
N GLU A 145 -27.30 -5.02 -39.65
CA GLU A 145 -26.18 -5.00 -40.60
C GLU A 145 -24.94 -5.70 -40.01
N VAL A 146 -24.86 -5.84 -38.68
CA VAL A 146 -23.70 -6.41 -37.97
C VAL A 146 -23.71 -7.94 -38.02
N PRO A 147 -22.64 -8.59 -38.52
CA PRO A 147 -22.55 -10.04 -38.60
C PRO A 147 -22.68 -10.74 -37.23
N GLY A 148 -23.81 -11.45 -37.04
CA GLY A 148 -24.15 -12.16 -35.80
C GLY A 148 -25.28 -11.52 -34.97
N ILE A 149 -25.82 -10.38 -35.42
CA ILE A 149 -26.97 -9.71 -34.82
C ILE A 149 -28.18 -9.85 -35.75
N GLY A 150 -29.07 -10.80 -35.44
CA GLY A 150 -30.31 -10.99 -36.20
C GLY A 150 -31.44 -10.02 -35.78
N PRO A 151 -32.55 -9.99 -36.54
CA PRO A 151 -33.68 -9.06 -36.34
C PRO A 151 -34.38 -9.19 -34.98
N LYS A 152 -34.23 -10.33 -34.29
CA LYS A 152 -34.72 -10.51 -32.91
C LYS A 152 -33.77 -9.96 -31.83
N ARG A 153 -32.47 -9.91 -32.10
CA ARG A 153 -31.43 -9.45 -31.15
C ARG A 153 -31.19 -7.95 -31.22
N ALA A 154 -31.29 -7.36 -32.41
CA ALA A 154 -31.14 -5.92 -32.63
C ALA A 154 -32.01 -5.06 -31.68
N PRO A 155 -33.34 -5.29 -31.53
CA PRO A 155 -34.17 -4.49 -30.62
C PRO A 155 -33.84 -4.71 -29.13
N VAL A 156 -33.36 -5.90 -28.74
CA VAL A 156 -32.93 -6.18 -27.35
C VAL A 156 -31.65 -5.40 -27.01
N ILE A 157 -30.68 -5.41 -27.93
CA ILE A 157 -29.42 -4.68 -27.78
C ILE A 157 -29.69 -3.17 -27.79
N ALA A 158 -30.51 -2.68 -28.73
CA ALA A 158 -30.90 -1.28 -28.80
C ALA A 158 -31.61 -0.80 -27.53
N ARG A 159 -32.55 -1.61 -26.99
CA ARG A 159 -33.24 -1.30 -25.75
C ARG A 159 -32.27 -1.29 -24.55
N ALA A 160 -31.37 -2.25 -24.46
CA ALA A 160 -30.34 -2.28 -23.42
C ALA A 160 -29.39 -1.07 -23.50
N VAL A 161 -29.03 -0.62 -24.72
CA VAL A 161 -28.23 0.59 -24.92
C VAL A 161 -29.03 1.86 -24.57
N ALA A 162 -30.32 1.91 -24.91
CA ALA A 162 -31.22 3.03 -24.60
C ALA A 162 -31.53 3.16 -23.10
N GLU A 163 -31.69 2.03 -22.39
CA GLU A 163 -31.84 1.98 -20.93
C GLU A 163 -30.60 2.52 -20.19
N HIS A 164 -29.46 2.66 -20.91
CA HIS A 164 -28.23 3.26 -20.43
C HIS A 164 -27.91 4.65 -21.06
N GLY A 165 -28.91 5.38 -21.58
CA GLY A 165 -28.71 6.70 -22.22
C GLY A 165 -27.97 7.73 -21.35
N GLN A 166 -28.25 7.77 -20.04
CA GLN A 166 -27.57 8.67 -19.09
C GLN A 166 -26.09 8.29 -18.87
N LEU A 167 -25.72 7.03 -19.06
CA LEU A 167 -24.31 6.60 -19.06
C LEU A 167 -23.60 7.11 -20.31
N ARG A 168 -24.27 7.16 -21.46
CA ARG A 168 -23.74 7.81 -22.67
C ARG A 168 -23.53 9.30 -22.44
N GLU A 169 -24.52 10.02 -21.90
CA GLU A 169 -24.37 11.43 -21.58
C GLU A 169 -23.18 11.68 -20.64
N LEU A 170 -23.02 10.83 -19.61
CA LEU A 170 -21.86 10.86 -18.71
C LEU A 170 -20.54 10.63 -19.46
N MET A 171 -20.48 9.65 -20.37
CA MET A 171 -19.27 9.35 -21.16
C MET A 171 -18.94 10.50 -22.10
N VAL A 172 -19.91 11.01 -22.86
CA VAL A 172 -19.74 12.14 -23.78
C VAL A 172 -19.31 13.39 -23.01
N PHE A 173 -19.94 13.66 -21.87
CA PHE A 173 -19.58 14.76 -21.00
C PHE A 173 -18.14 14.63 -20.50
N LEU A 174 -17.77 13.47 -19.96
CA LEU A 174 -16.41 13.23 -19.46
C LEU A 174 -15.37 13.28 -20.59
N GLN A 175 -15.68 12.76 -21.77
CA GLN A 175 -14.82 12.77 -22.94
C GLN A 175 -14.65 14.17 -23.54
N ALA A 176 -15.70 14.99 -23.58
CA ALA A 176 -15.62 16.40 -23.96
C ALA A 176 -14.63 17.17 -23.06
N HIS A 177 -14.47 16.70 -21.82
CA HIS A 177 -13.51 17.20 -20.85
C HIS A 177 -12.23 16.33 -20.76
N GLY A 178 -11.97 15.48 -21.76
CA GLY A 178 -10.74 14.68 -21.92
C GLY A 178 -10.54 13.54 -20.92
N VAL A 179 -11.58 13.12 -20.21
CA VAL A 179 -11.51 12.10 -19.16
C VAL A 179 -11.76 10.71 -19.78
N PRO A 180 -10.95 9.67 -19.45
CA PRO A 180 -11.10 8.35 -20.06
C PRO A 180 -12.47 7.70 -19.78
N VAL A 181 -13.02 7.01 -20.78
CA VAL A 181 -14.29 6.26 -20.71
C VAL A 181 -14.29 5.21 -19.59
N SER A 182 -13.13 4.61 -19.29
CA SER A 182 -12.97 3.67 -18.17
C SER A 182 -13.26 4.30 -16.80
N THR A 183 -13.12 5.62 -16.67
CA THR A 183 -13.49 6.39 -15.48
C THR A 183 -15.00 6.59 -15.40
N ALA A 184 -15.66 6.86 -16.52
CA ALA A 184 -17.12 7.04 -16.59
C ALA A 184 -17.89 5.81 -16.09
N LEU A 185 -17.46 4.61 -16.49
CA LEU A 185 -18.05 3.34 -16.02
C LEU A 185 -17.94 3.17 -14.51
N ARG A 186 -16.82 3.58 -13.90
CA ARG A 186 -16.62 3.51 -12.44
C ARG A 186 -17.52 4.49 -11.70
N ILE A 187 -17.64 5.72 -12.20
CA ILE A 187 -18.54 6.75 -11.65
C ILE A 187 -20.00 6.27 -11.74
N TRP A 188 -20.40 5.71 -12.88
CA TRP A 188 -21.74 5.20 -13.09
C TRP A 188 -22.11 4.06 -12.15
N ARG A 189 -21.21 3.11 -11.91
CA ARG A 189 -21.45 2.03 -10.94
C ARG A 189 -21.78 2.55 -9.53
N ARG A 190 -21.27 3.73 -9.16
CA ARG A 190 -21.48 4.32 -7.85
C ARG A 190 -22.74 5.18 -7.76
N TYR A 191 -22.96 6.05 -8.74
CA TYR A 191 -24.00 7.09 -8.67
C TYR A 191 -25.16 6.89 -9.64
N GLY A 192 -25.03 5.98 -10.61
CA GLY A 192 -25.99 5.76 -11.69
C GLY A 192 -26.42 7.08 -12.33
N ALA A 193 -27.73 7.27 -12.45
CA ALA A 193 -28.37 8.45 -13.01
C ALA A 193 -27.91 9.80 -12.39
N GLY A 194 -27.48 9.80 -11.13
CA GLY A 194 -27.06 11.00 -10.41
C GLY A 194 -25.63 11.48 -10.74
N ALA A 195 -24.87 10.73 -11.55
CA ALA A 195 -23.45 10.98 -11.77
C ALA A 195 -23.13 12.40 -12.30
N LEU A 196 -23.88 12.88 -13.30
CA LEU A 196 -23.69 14.23 -13.87
C LEU A 196 -23.97 15.34 -12.85
N GLY A 197 -24.99 15.15 -12.01
CA GLY A 197 -25.31 16.10 -10.95
C GLY A 197 -24.19 16.20 -9.91
N VAL A 198 -23.53 15.09 -9.58
CA VAL A 198 -22.37 15.10 -8.69
C VAL A 198 -21.18 15.80 -9.34
N LEU A 199 -20.90 15.52 -10.61
CA LEU A 199 -19.80 16.14 -11.36
C LEU A 199 -19.93 17.66 -11.48
N ASN A 200 -21.15 18.16 -11.72
CA ASN A 200 -21.39 19.60 -11.86
C ASN A 200 -21.34 20.34 -10.52
N ASN A 201 -21.83 19.73 -9.44
CA ASN A 201 -21.96 20.42 -8.15
C ASN A 201 -20.74 20.25 -7.25
N ASN A 202 -20.13 19.06 -7.22
CA ASN A 202 -18.99 18.76 -6.37
C ASN A 202 -18.17 17.56 -6.90
N PRO A 203 -17.37 17.75 -7.97
CA PRO A 203 -16.61 16.67 -8.59
C PRO A 203 -15.52 16.10 -7.68
N HIS A 204 -15.09 16.81 -6.64
CA HIS A 204 -14.14 16.28 -5.65
C HIS A 204 -14.74 15.14 -4.81
N ARG A 205 -16.08 14.98 -4.76
CA ARG A 205 -16.71 13.79 -4.15
C ARG A 205 -16.32 12.48 -4.83
N LEU A 206 -15.94 12.51 -6.10
CA LEU A 206 -15.49 11.33 -6.82
C LEU A 206 -14.29 10.67 -6.12
N ALA A 207 -13.40 11.46 -5.52
CA ALA A 207 -12.23 10.95 -4.81
C ALA A 207 -12.59 10.16 -3.54
N ALA A 208 -13.73 10.49 -2.90
CA ALA A 208 -14.20 9.79 -1.72
C ALA A 208 -15.08 8.57 -2.07
N ASP A 209 -15.90 8.68 -3.11
CA ASP A 209 -16.98 7.74 -3.39
C ASP A 209 -16.67 6.70 -4.48
N VAL A 210 -15.68 6.94 -5.36
CA VAL A 210 -15.42 6.10 -6.54
C VAL A 210 -14.05 5.44 -6.47
N ARG A 211 -14.04 4.11 -6.34
CA ARG A 211 -12.80 3.30 -6.25
C ARG A 211 -11.88 3.54 -7.46
N GLY A 212 -10.64 3.93 -7.18
CA GLY A 212 -9.61 4.15 -8.20
C GLY A 212 -9.64 5.52 -8.88
N ILE A 213 -10.45 6.47 -8.39
CA ILE A 213 -10.33 7.90 -8.70
C ILE A 213 -9.69 8.58 -7.48
N GLY A 214 -8.45 9.04 -7.61
CA GLY A 214 -7.79 9.79 -6.55
C GLY A 214 -8.13 11.28 -6.60
N PHE A 215 -7.73 12.02 -5.56
CA PHE A 215 -7.92 13.49 -5.50
C PHE A 215 -7.33 14.18 -6.73
N ALA A 216 -6.11 13.83 -7.16
CA ALA A 216 -5.49 14.43 -8.34
C ALA A 216 -6.34 14.24 -9.62
N THR A 217 -6.91 13.06 -9.81
CA THR A 217 -7.81 12.80 -10.95
C THR A 217 -9.11 13.60 -10.82
N ALA A 218 -9.70 13.65 -9.62
CA ALA A 218 -10.90 14.44 -9.38
C ALA A 218 -10.65 15.96 -9.57
N ASP A 219 -9.49 16.47 -9.16
CA ASP A 219 -9.10 17.87 -9.32
C ASP A 219 -8.83 18.21 -10.80
N GLN A 220 -8.23 17.28 -11.56
CA GLN A 220 -8.11 17.41 -13.01
C GLN A 220 -9.48 17.47 -13.70
N ILE A 221 -10.42 16.59 -13.31
CA ILE A 221 -11.80 16.61 -13.81
C ILE A 221 -12.44 17.96 -13.47
N ALA A 222 -12.36 18.40 -12.20
CA ALA A 222 -12.90 19.68 -11.74
C ALA A 222 -12.36 20.88 -12.54
N ALA A 223 -11.04 20.91 -12.78
CA ALA A 223 -10.40 21.97 -13.55
C ALA A 223 -10.89 21.99 -15.01
N ARG A 224 -11.06 20.82 -15.64
CA ARG A 224 -11.61 20.71 -17.00
C ARG A 224 -13.08 21.12 -17.07
N LEU A 225 -13.85 20.90 -16.00
CA LEU A 225 -15.22 21.40 -15.84
C LEU A 225 -15.32 22.91 -15.55
N GLY A 226 -14.19 23.62 -15.49
CA GLY A 226 -14.16 25.07 -15.28
C GLY A 226 -14.33 25.50 -13.82
N ILE A 227 -14.13 24.59 -12.85
CA ILE A 227 -14.17 24.95 -11.43
C ILE A 227 -12.95 25.81 -11.09
N ALA A 228 -13.20 26.97 -10.48
CA ALA A 228 -12.16 27.91 -10.08
C ALA A 228 -11.18 27.29 -9.06
N ALA A 229 -9.91 27.70 -9.13
CA ALA A 229 -8.86 27.16 -8.27
C ALA A 229 -9.09 27.45 -6.76
N ASP A 230 -9.78 28.54 -6.45
CA ASP A 230 -10.15 28.98 -5.10
C ASP A 230 -11.58 28.56 -4.71
N HIS A 231 -12.24 27.72 -5.52
CA HIS A 231 -13.61 27.31 -5.26
C HIS A 231 -13.72 26.60 -3.89
N PRO A 232 -14.70 26.94 -3.03
CA PRO A 232 -14.79 26.41 -1.67
C PRO A 232 -14.80 24.88 -1.57
N SER A 233 -15.45 24.19 -2.51
CA SER A 233 -15.48 22.72 -2.53
C SER A 233 -14.09 22.11 -2.78
N ARG A 234 -13.27 22.75 -3.63
CA ARG A 234 -11.89 22.33 -3.92
C ARG A 234 -11.01 22.51 -2.69
N LEU A 235 -11.12 23.65 -2.01
CA LEU A 235 -10.35 23.95 -0.80
C LEU A 235 -10.68 22.98 0.35
N GLN A 236 -11.97 22.69 0.56
CA GLN A 236 -12.42 21.70 1.55
C GLN A 236 -11.91 20.30 1.21
N ALA A 237 -12.07 19.87 -0.05
CA ALA A 237 -11.58 18.58 -0.49
C ALA A 237 -10.06 18.44 -0.38
N GLY A 238 -9.31 19.53 -0.63
CA GLY A 238 -7.86 19.56 -0.43
C GLY A 238 -7.45 19.39 1.03
N LEU A 239 -8.13 20.05 1.99
CA LEU A 239 -7.87 19.86 3.42
C LEU A 239 -8.11 18.40 3.85
N LEU A 240 -9.23 17.81 3.43
CA LEU A 240 -9.54 16.41 3.71
C LEU A 240 -8.56 15.45 3.03
N TYR A 241 -8.13 15.76 1.81
CA TYR A 241 -7.13 14.99 1.08
C TYR A 241 -5.78 14.98 1.81
N ILE A 242 -5.28 16.13 2.26
CA ILE A 242 -4.02 16.21 3.00
C ILE A 242 -4.10 15.48 4.34
N LEU A 243 -5.22 15.56 5.06
CA LEU A 243 -5.43 14.75 6.26
C LEU A 243 -5.48 13.24 5.93
N GLY A 244 -6.08 12.88 4.79
CA GLY A 244 -6.09 11.51 4.27
C GLY A 244 -4.69 10.99 3.93
N GLN A 245 -3.85 11.81 3.28
CA GLN A 245 -2.45 11.51 3.00
C GLN A 245 -1.64 11.38 4.29
N ALA A 246 -1.82 12.29 5.25
CA ALA A 246 -1.18 12.19 6.56
C ALA A 246 -1.56 10.89 7.28
N ARG A 247 -2.81 10.44 7.15
CA ARG A 247 -3.25 9.14 7.66
C ARG A 247 -2.52 7.97 7.00
N GLU A 248 -2.30 8.02 5.69
CA GLU A 248 -1.52 7.03 4.94
C GLU A 248 -0.02 7.05 5.32
N GLU A 249 0.51 8.21 5.70
CA GLU A 249 1.85 8.36 6.31
C GLU A 249 1.91 7.85 7.76
N GLY A 250 0.76 7.53 8.35
CA GLY A 250 0.63 6.95 9.69
C GLY A 250 0.29 7.97 10.80
N HIS A 251 -0.02 9.22 10.47
CA HIS A 251 -0.46 10.22 11.44
C HIS A 251 -1.94 10.04 11.81
N VAL A 252 -2.30 10.30 13.07
CA VAL A 252 -3.69 10.35 13.54
C VAL A 252 -4.29 11.75 13.32
N PHE A 253 -3.45 12.78 13.42
CA PHE A 253 -3.79 14.19 13.19
C PHE A 253 -2.62 14.93 12.52
N LEU A 254 -2.84 16.16 12.07
CA LEU A 254 -1.77 17.10 11.73
C LEU A 254 -1.86 18.36 12.61
N PRO A 255 -0.72 18.98 12.97
CA PRO A 255 -0.73 20.36 13.48
C PRO A 255 -1.38 21.30 12.46
N TYR A 256 -2.19 22.25 12.94
CA TYR A 256 -2.94 23.18 12.10
C TYR A 256 -2.05 23.91 11.09
N GLU A 257 -0.92 24.46 11.54
CA GLU A 257 0.03 25.16 10.67
C GLU A 257 0.55 24.29 9.54
N GLU A 258 0.87 23.03 9.85
CA GLU A 258 1.38 22.06 8.89
C GLU A 258 0.31 21.64 7.88
N LEU A 259 -0.93 21.40 8.33
CA LEU A 259 -2.06 21.11 7.45
C LEU A 259 -2.29 22.25 6.45
N MET A 260 -2.33 23.49 6.94
CA MET A 260 -2.60 24.66 6.11
C MET A 260 -1.48 24.89 5.09
N GLN A 261 -0.22 24.70 5.49
CA GLN A 261 0.93 24.84 4.59
C GLN A 261 0.96 23.75 3.51
N ARG A 262 0.79 22.48 3.90
CA ARG A 262 0.76 21.34 2.96
C ARG A 262 -0.40 21.50 1.96
N THR A 263 -1.58 21.91 2.43
CA THR A 263 -2.75 22.11 1.56
C THR A 263 -2.57 23.27 0.60
N ALA A 264 -2.03 24.41 1.05
CA ALA A 264 -1.75 25.55 0.18
C ALA A 264 -0.76 25.18 -0.94
N ALA A 265 0.30 24.42 -0.60
CA ALA A 265 1.29 23.96 -1.56
C ALA A 265 0.70 22.96 -2.58
N GLU A 266 -0.09 21.98 -2.11
CA GLU A 266 -0.71 20.98 -2.97
C GLU A 266 -1.70 21.61 -3.95
N LEU A 267 -2.57 22.50 -3.48
CA LEU A 267 -3.58 23.15 -4.30
C LEU A 267 -3.02 24.32 -5.13
N ARG A 268 -1.80 24.77 -4.82
CA ARG A 268 -1.13 25.96 -5.37
C ARG A 268 -1.96 27.24 -5.18
N VAL A 269 -2.46 27.43 -3.97
CA VAL A 269 -3.30 28.59 -3.58
C VAL A 269 -2.68 29.35 -2.42
N GLU A 270 -3.10 30.59 -2.21
CA GLU A 270 -2.72 31.33 -1.02
C GLU A 270 -3.33 30.71 0.24
N ARG A 271 -2.50 30.56 1.28
CA ARG A 271 -2.92 30.00 2.56
C ARG A 271 -4.12 30.73 3.19
N ALA A 272 -4.22 32.04 2.99
CA ALA A 272 -5.31 32.86 3.54
C ALA A 272 -6.71 32.40 3.08
N LEU A 273 -6.80 31.79 1.89
CA LEU A 273 -8.06 31.31 1.31
C LEU A 273 -8.61 30.07 2.03
N LEU A 274 -7.76 29.32 2.75
CA LEU A 274 -8.14 28.06 3.39
C LEU A 274 -8.94 28.25 4.69
N GLY A 275 -8.88 29.42 5.33
CA GLY A 275 -9.54 29.68 6.62
C GLY A 275 -11.07 29.46 6.58
N PRO A 276 -11.81 30.06 5.63
CA PRO A 276 -13.25 29.84 5.50
C PRO A 276 -13.60 28.37 5.18
N ALA A 277 -12.79 27.69 4.37
CA ALA A 277 -12.99 26.27 4.06
C ALA A 277 -12.80 25.39 5.30
N PHE A 278 -11.77 25.66 6.10
CA PHE A 278 -11.53 25.00 7.39
C PHE A 278 -12.70 25.20 8.35
N ALA A 279 -13.15 26.45 8.53
CA ALA A 279 -14.26 26.77 9.42
C ALA A 279 -15.54 26.03 9.03
N ARG A 280 -15.79 25.88 7.72
CA ARG A 280 -16.95 25.14 7.21
C ARG A 280 -16.87 23.65 7.51
N LEU A 281 -15.73 22.99 7.25
CA LEU A 281 -15.52 21.58 7.60
C LEU A 281 -15.63 21.34 9.10
N HIS A 282 -15.11 22.27 9.91
CA HIS A 282 -15.23 22.20 11.36
C HIS A 282 -16.69 22.32 11.83
N ALA A 283 -17.44 23.26 11.26
CA ALA A 283 -18.88 23.43 11.55
C ALA A 283 -19.70 22.20 11.12
N GLN A 284 -19.29 21.52 10.04
CA GLN A 284 -19.90 20.28 9.56
C GLN A 284 -19.45 19.04 10.33
N GLN A 285 -18.56 19.17 11.32
CA GLN A 285 -17.98 18.07 12.09
C GLN A 285 -17.24 17.02 11.24
N GLU A 286 -16.73 17.41 10.06
CA GLU A 286 -15.86 16.54 9.26
C GLU A 286 -14.42 16.55 9.79
N ILE A 287 -14.01 17.68 10.36
CA ILE A 287 -12.75 17.84 11.07
C ILE A 287 -12.97 18.32 12.51
N VAL A 288 -12.06 17.94 13.40
CA VAL A 288 -12.09 18.35 14.80
C VAL A 288 -10.75 18.98 15.16
N GLN A 289 -10.80 20.13 15.83
CA GLN A 289 -9.64 20.83 16.33
C GLN A 289 -9.50 20.65 17.85
N GLU A 290 -8.30 20.33 18.33
CA GLU A 290 -8.00 20.28 19.76
C GLU A 290 -6.70 21.01 20.10
N ALA A 291 -6.64 21.59 21.30
CA ALA A 291 -5.42 22.22 21.78
C ALA A 291 -4.36 21.17 22.12
N LEU A 292 -3.14 21.38 21.62
CA LEU A 292 -1.96 20.61 21.99
C LEU A 292 -1.28 21.23 23.20
N PRO A 293 -0.54 20.45 24.01
CA PRO A 293 0.29 20.98 25.09
C PRO A 293 1.33 22.01 24.63
N SER A 294 1.72 21.96 23.36
CA SER A 294 2.63 22.90 22.72
C SER A 294 2.02 24.28 22.45
N GLY A 295 0.71 24.47 22.69
CA GLY A 295 -0.03 25.68 22.35
C GLY A 295 -0.47 25.75 20.88
N GLN A 296 -0.02 24.81 20.04
CA GLN A 296 -0.56 24.62 18.69
C GLN A 296 -1.92 23.90 18.75
N ALA A 297 -2.61 23.82 17.61
CA ALA A 297 -3.83 23.03 17.49
C ALA A 297 -3.58 21.77 16.66
N ALA A 298 -4.09 20.63 17.14
CA ALA A 298 -4.20 19.39 16.39
C ALA A 298 -5.50 19.38 15.58
N VAL A 299 -5.41 18.98 14.32
CA VAL A 299 -6.57 18.84 13.42
C VAL A 299 -6.71 17.38 13.01
N TYR A 300 -7.87 16.82 13.34
CA TYR A 300 -8.24 15.43 13.05
C TYR A 300 -9.29 15.38 11.96
N LEU A 301 -9.31 14.27 11.20
CA LEU A 301 -10.58 13.78 10.66
C LEU A 301 -11.45 13.33 11.84
N ALA A 302 -12.73 13.69 11.87
CA ALA A 302 -13.59 13.44 13.03
C ALA A 302 -13.61 11.97 13.47
N GLY A 303 -13.68 11.04 12.51
CA GLY A 303 -13.62 9.59 12.81
C GLY A 303 -12.32 9.16 13.49
N MET A 304 -11.16 9.72 13.10
CA MET A 304 -9.87 9.41 13.71
C MET A 304 -9.81 9.86 15.17
N ARG A 305 -10.40 11.03 15.45
CA ARG A 305 -10.48 11.54 16.81
C ARG A 305 -11.32 10.64 17.72
N VAL A 306 -12.45 10.14 17.21
CA VAL A 306 -13.33 9.19 17.93
C VAL A 306 -12.58 7.90 18.24
N LEU A 307 -11.88 7.31 17.27
CA LEU A 307 -11.11 6.08 17.47
C LEU A 307 -10.06 6.23 18.58
N GLU A 308 -9.33 7.34 18.57
CA GLU A 308 -8.33 7.62 19.60
C GLU A 308 -8.96 7.80 21.00
N GLU A 309 -10.15 8.41 21.09
CA GLU A 309 -10.88 8.53 22.36
C GLU A 309 -11.32 7.20 22.91
N VAL A 310 -11.92 6.38 22.04
CA VAL A 310 -12.49 5.09 22.37
C VAL A 310 -11.38 4.17 22.86
N ALA A 311 -10.26 4.12 22.13
CA ALA A 311 -9.07 3.40 22.56
C ALA A 311 -8.58 3.88 23.93
N ALA A 312 -8.41 5.19 24.13
CA ALA A 312 -7.92 5.73 25.40
C ALA A 312 -8.83 5.39 26.59
N LYS A 313 -10.14 5.57 26.45
CA LYS A 313 -11.14 5.25 27.48
C LYS A 313 -11.14 3.77 27.84
N HIS A 314 -11.15 2.90 26.84
CA HIS A 314 -11.17 1.46 27.10
C HIS A 314 -9.83 0.96 27.66
N LEU A 315 -8.69 1.46 27.19
CA LEU A 315 -7.38 1.11 27.74
C LEU A 315 -7.26 1.51 29.21
N ALA A 316 -7.67 2.73 29.58
CA ALA A 316 -7.68 3.18 30.97
C ALA A 316 -8.59 2.30 31.85
N ARG A 317 -9.78 1.94 31.34
CA ARG A 317 -10.68 1.01 32.02
C ARG A 317 -10.05 -0.37 32.23
N ILE A 318 -9.44 -0.96 31.19
CA ILE A 318 -8.82 -2.30 31.26
C ILE A 318 -7.61 -2.27 32.20
N ALA A 319 -6.81 -1.21 32.16
CA ALA A 319 -5.70 -0.99 33.06
C ALA A 319 -6.12 -0.96 34.55
N GLY A 320 -7.31 -0.40 34.84
CA GLY A 320 -7.89 -0.40 36.19
C GLY A 320 -8.48 -1.73 36.64
N GLN A 321 -8.57 -2.75 35.78
CA GLN A 321 -9.09 -4.07 36.16
C GLN A 321 -8.04 -4.87 36.94
N PRO A 322 -8.46 -5.71 37.91
CA PRO A 322 -7.55 -6.65 38.56
C PRO A 322 -7.06 -7.69 37.55
N GLY A 323 -5.82 -8.15 37.67
CA GLY A 323 -5.31 -9.25 36.85
C GLY A 323 -5.98 -10.60 37.10
N LEU A 324 -5.46 -11.64 36.46
CA LEU A 324 -5.93 -13.01 36.64
C LEU A 324 -5.67 -13.55 38.05
N LEU A 325 -4.55 -13.12 38.66
CA LEU A 325 -4.13 -13.55 39.99
C LEU A 325 -3.70 -12.35 40.84
N PRO A 326 -3.99 -12.37 42.16
CA PRO A 326 -3.37 -11.44 43.10
C PRO A 326 -1.83 -11.58 43.07
N PRO A 327 -1.06 -10.52 43.35
CA PRO A 327 0.41 -10.52 43.19
C PRO A 327 1.14 -11.69 43.87
N LYS A 328 0.74 -12.05 45.10
CA LYS A 328 1.32 -13.19 45.83
C LYS A 328 1.07 -14.54 45.14
N ARG A 329 -0.12 -14.73 44.55
CA ARG A 329 -0.46 -15.96 43.81
C ARG A 329 0.18 -15.96 42.43
N ALA A 330 0.28 -14.80 41.78
CA ALA A 330 0.97 -14.64 40.50
C ALA A 330 2.45 -15.08 40.60
N ALA A 331 3.17 -14.66 41.65
CA ALA A 331 4.55 -15.09 41.88
C ALA A 331 4.68 -16.62 42.08
N ARG A 332 3.75 -17.23 42.83
CA ARG A 332 3.73 -18.69 43.03
C ARG A 332 3.41 -19.45 41.74
N ALA A 333 2.47 -18.95 40.93
CA ALA A 333 2.14 -19.54 39.64
C ALA A 333 3.31 -19.45 38.66
N ALA A 334 4.05 -18.34 38.66
CA ALA A 334 5.25 -18.16 37.86
C ALA A 334 6.38 -19.14 38.25
N ALA A 335 6.53 -19.45 39.54
CA ALA A 335 7.46 -20.48 39.98
C ALA A 335 6.99 -21.89 39.55
N TRP A 336 5.71 -22.22 39.79
CA TRP A 336 5.13 -23.51 39.46
C TRP A 336 5.26 -23.87 37.97
N VAL A 337 5.01 -22.92 37.06
CA VAL A 337 5.06 -23.21 35.63
C VAL A 337 6.47 -23.50 35.11
N GLY A 338 7.50 -22.94 35.77
CA GLY A 338 8.89 -23.24 35.44
C GLY A 338 9.22 -24.71 35.65
N ASP A 339 8.69 -25.31 36.72
CA ASP A 339 8.86 -26.73 37.00
C ASP A 339 8.08 -27.61 36.00
N GLN A 340 6.92 -27.16 35.54
CA GLN A 340 6.08 -27.91 34.58
C GLN A 340 6.64 -27.90 33.15
N LEU A 341 7.17 -26.77 32.69
CA LEU A 341 7.66 -26.64 31.32
C LEU A 341 9.05 -27.24 31.11
N GLN A 342 9.69 -27.79 32.16
CA GLN A 342 11.08 -28.27 32.16
C GLN A 342 12.10 -27.22 31.67
N VAL A 343 11.70 -25.94 31.64
CA VAL A 343 12.51 -24.79 31.28
C VAL A 343 12.37 -23.82 32.43
N LYS A 344 13.42 -23.66 33.23
CA LYS A 344 13.41 -22.70 34.34
C LYS A 344 13.46 -21.28 33.76
N PRO A 345 12.41 -20.46 33.92
CA PRO A 345 12.46 -19.07 33.52
C PRO A 345 13.54 -18.35 34.32
N SER A 346 14.25 -17.41 33.69
CA SER A 346 15.17 -16.55 34.43
C SER A 346 14.41 -15.72 35.48
N PRO A 347 15.10 -15.14 36.48
CA PRO A 347 14.44 -14.24 37.43
C PRO A 347 13.67 -13.11 36.75
N ALA A 348 14.20 -12.57 35.65
CA ALA A 348 13.53 -11.54 34.84
C ALA A 348 12.27 -12.07 34.15
N GLN A 349 12.29 -13.29 33.59
CA GLN A 349 11.13 -13.92 32.98
C GLN A 349 10.06 -14.29 34.02
N ALA A 350 10.46 -14.81 35.18
CA ALA A 350 9.54 -15.12 36.28
C ALA A 350 8.85 -13.85 36.81
N GLN A 351 9.61 -12.75 36.96
CA GLN A 351 9.06 -11.46 37.33
C GLN A 351 8.13 -10.91 36.24
N ALA A 352 8.52 -10.99 34.96
CA ALA A 352 7.68 -10.61 33.84
C ALA A 352 6.33 -11.36 33.86
N LEU A 353 6.37 -12.67 34.07
CA LEU A 353 5.16 -13.49 34.13
C LEU A 353 4.28 -13.13 35.32
N ALA A 354 4.86 -12.94 36.50
CA ALA A 354 4.11 -12.51 37.69
C ALA A 354 3.45 -11.13 37.48
N THR A 355 4.18 -10.20 36.86
CA THR A 355 3.66 -8.88 36.49
C THR A 355 2.49 -8.97 35.52
N LEU A 356 2.58 -9.80 34.47
CA LEU A 356 1.51 -9.98 33.49
C LEU A 356 0.26 -10.64 34.11
N LEU A 357 0.43 -11.65 34.97
CA LEU A 357 -0.67 -12.32 35.67
C LEU A 357 -1.40 -11.40 36.65
N GLY A 358 -0.70 -10.40 37.20
CA GLY A 358 -1.24 -9.43 38.13
C GLY A 358 -1.99 -8.26 37.51
N ALA A 359 -1.93 -8.11 36.17
CA ALA A 359 -2.43 -6.92 35.47
C ALA A 359 -3.72 -7.17 34.68
N GLY A 360 -4.65 -6.20 34.70
CA GLY A 360 -5.81 -6.18 33.79
C GLY A 360 -5.39 -5.98 32.33
N LEU A 361 -4.45 -5.04 32.12
CA LEU A 361 -3.76 -4.77 30.86
C LEU A 361 -2.27 -5.01 31.06
N GLY A 362 -1.67 -5.97 30.36
CA GLY A 362 -0.24 -6.26 30.42
C GLY A 362 0.45 -6.06 29.06
N VAL A 363 1.71 -5.61 29.08
CA VAL A 363 2.55 -5.53 27.88
C VAL A 363 3.79 -6.39 28.05
N LEU A 364 4.06 -7.26 27.08
CA LEU A 364 5.30 -8.02 26.96
C LEU A 364 6.05 -7.55 25.71
N THR A 365 7.27 -7.03 25.90
CA THR A 365 8.12 -6.56 24.81
C THR A 365 9.53 -7.13 24.89
N GLY A 366 10.18 -7.32 23.75
CA GLY A 366 11.56 -7.78 23.69
C GLY A 366 11.98 -8.11 22.26
N GLY A 367 13.29 -8.18 22.03
CA GLY A 367 13.86 -8.53 20.72
C GLY A 367 13.74 -10.01 20.35
N PRO A 368 14.26 -10.45 19.20
CA PRO A 368 14.36 -11.86 18.84
C PRO A 368 15.20 -12.63 19.87
N GLY A 369 14.89 -13.91 20.10
CA GLY A 369 15.69 -14.77 20.99
C GLY A 369 15.58 -14.49 22.51
N THR A 370 14.80 -13.49 22.92
CA THR A 370 14.59 -13.11 24.34
C THR A 370 13.60 -14.01 25.11
N GLY A 371 12.96 -14.97 24.42
CA GLY A 371 12.06 -15.94 25.05
C GLY A 371 10.59 -15.51 25.19
N LYS A 372 10.13 -14.48 24.46
CA LYS A 372 8.71 -14.03 24.46
C LYS A 372 7.72 -15.19 24.30
N THR A 373 7.95 -16.05 23.30
CA THR A 373 7.09 -17.21 23.00
C THR A 373 7.04 -18.20 24.16
N THR A 374 8.15 -18.42 24.87
CA THR A 374 8.21 -19.27 26.07
C THR A 374 7.36 -18.70 27.19
N LEU A 375 7.39 -17.38 27.40
CA LEU A 375 6.55 -16.70 28.38
C LEU A 375 5.07 -16.74 28.03
N VAL A 376 4.72 -16.59 26.75
CA VAL A 376 3.34 -16.75 26.28
C VAL A 376 2.84 -18.18 26.55
N ARG A 377 3.65 -19.21 26.26
CA ARG A 377 3.33 -20.61 26.61
C ARG A 377 3.12 -20.79 28.11
N ALA A 378 3.97 -20.18 28.94
CA ALA A 378 3.87 -20.25 30.39
C ALA A 378 2.57 -19.61 30.91
N LEU A 379 2.23 -18.42 30.41
CA LEU A 379 0.99 -17.73 30.71
C LEU A 379 -0.25 -18.59 30.36
N ILE A 380 -0.25 -19.18 29.17
CA ILE A 380 -1.33 -20.05 28.68
C ILE A 380 -1.45 -21.30 29.54
N THR A 381 -0.32 -21.90 29.92
CA THR A 381 -0.28 -23.11 30.76
C THR A 381 -0.90 -22.83 32.13
N ILE A 382 -0.59 -21.68 32.72
CA ILE A 382 -1.19 -21.24 33.99
C ILE A 382 -2.70 -20.99 33.81
N ALA A 383 -3.10 -20.29 32.77
CA ALA A 383 -4.51 -20.00 32.51
C ALA A 383 -5.34 -21.29 32.32
N ARG A 384 -4.83 -22.27 31.56
CA ARG A 384 -5.46 -23.59 31.39
C ARG A 384 -5.55 -24.37 32.71
N ARG A 385 -4.51 -24.31 33.56
CA ARG A 385 -4.53 -24.95 34.88
C ARG A 385 -5.59 -24.33 35.80
N MET A 386 -5.90 -23.06 35.60
CA MET A 386 -6.98 -22.34 36.28
C MET A 386 -8.35 -22.52 35.61
N GLU A 387 -8.44 -23.35 34.57
CA GLU A 387 -9.67 -23.59 33.78
C GLU A 387 -10.24 -22.32 33.13
N LEU A 388 -9.37 -21.35 32.83
CA LEU A 388 -9.74 -20.10 32.17
C LEU A 388 -9.83 -20.26 30.65
N SER A 389 -10.79 -19.55 30.07
CA SER A 389 -10.94 -19.42 28.63
C SER A 389 -9.94 -18.41 28.05
N VAL A 390 -9.21 -18.84 27.02
CA VAL A 390 -8.13 -18.05 26.41
C VAL A 390 -8.38 -17.87 24.92
N ALA A 391 -8.32 -16.63 24.44
CA ALA A 391 -8.27 -16.31 23.01
C ALA A 391 -6.86 -15.85 22.62
N LEU A 392 -6.32 -16.46 21.57
CA LEU A 392 -5.06 -16.08 20.97
C LEU A 392 -5.29 -15.37 19.64
N ALA A 393 -4.68 -14.20 19.47
CA ALA A 393 -4.81 -13.43 18.24
C ALA A 393 -3.50 -12.84 17.76
N ALA A 394 -3.44 -12.53 16.47
CA ALA A 394 -2.41 -11.69 15.89
C ALA A 394 -3.00 -10.80 14.76
N PRO A 395 -2.34 -9.71 14.36
CA PRO A 395 -2.80 -8.85 13.27
C PRO A 395 -2.83 -9.55 11.91
N THR A 396 -1.92 -10.49 11.65
CA THR A 396 -1.81 -11.21 10.37
C THR A 396 -2.05 -12.70 10.51
N GLY A 397 -2.47 -13.36 9.41
CA GLY A 397 -2.72 -14.80 9.38
C GLY A 397 -1.48 -15.64 9.71
N ARG A 398 -0.32 -15.22 9.19
CA ARG A 398 0.97 -15.87 9.42
C ARG A 398 1.41 -15.80 10.87
N ALA A 399 1.31 -14.63 11.48
CA ALA A 399 1.60 -14.46 12.91
C ALA A 399 0.64 -15.31 13.77
N ALA A 400 -0.64 -15.38 13.40
CA ALA A 400 -1.62 -16.23 14.09
C ALA A 400 -1.26 -17.73 13.97
N LYS A 401 -0.89 -18.22 12.78
CA LYS A 401 -0.48 -19.61 12.56
C LYS A 401 0.77 -19.98 13.39
N ARG A 402 1.78 -19.10 13.41
CA ARG A 402 2.98 -19.25 14.25
C ARG A 402 2.63 -19.27 15.73
N LEU A 403 1.79 -18.32 16.16
CA LEU A 403 1.30 -18.26 17.54
C LEU A 403 0.59 -19.57 17.91
N ALA A 404 -0.27 -20.10 17.04
CA ALA A 404 -0.99 -21.35 17.29
C ALA A 404 -0.05 -22.56 17.45
N GLN A 405 0.90 -22.72 16.52
CA GLN A 405 1.92 -23.78 16.56
C GLN A 405 2.78 -23.68 17.82
N SER A 406 3.18 -22.46 18.18
CA SER A 406 3.98 -22.25 19.36
C SER A 406 3.15 -22.50 20.63
N ALA A 407 1.95 -21.96 20.75
CA ALA A 407 1.14 -22.04 21.96
C ALA A 407 0.48 -23.41 22.19
N GLY A 408 0.34 -24.26 21.16
CA GLY A 408 -0.44 -25.49 21.24
C GLY A 408 -1.93 -25.23 21.45
N LEU A 409 -2.42 -24.11 20.90
CA LEU A 409 -3.79 -23.61 20.98
C LEU A 409 -4.17 -23.02 19.64
N GLU A 410 -5.46 -23.06 19.28
CA GLU A 410 -5.91 -22.31 18.11
C GLU A 410 -5.70 -20.81 18.32
N ALA A 411 -5.24 -20.14 17.27
CA ALA A 411 -5.11 -18.69 17.23
C ALA A 411 -5.69 -18.18 15.91
N SER A 412 -6.30 -16.99 15.96
CA SER A 412 -6.93 -16.37 14.80
C SER A 412 -6.36 -15.01 14.50
N THR A 413 -6.71 -14.43 13.34
CA THR A 413 -6.45 -13.00 13.13
C THR A 413 -7.34 -12.17 14.06
N LEU A 414 -6.93 -10.94 14.38
CA LEU A 414 -7.80 -9.98 15.08
C LEU A 414 -9.11 -9.73 14.31
N HIS A 415 -9.07 -9.74 12.98
CA HIS A 415 -10.26 -9.60 12.15
C HIS A 415 -11.28 -10.72 12.36
N ARG A 416 -10.79 -11.97 12.47
CA ARG A 416 -11.64 -13.12 12.74
C ARG A 416 -12.12 -13.13 14.19
N LEU A 417 -11.25 -12.84 15.17
CA LEU A 417 -11.61 -12.80 16.59
C LEU A 417 -12.71 -11.75 16.86
N LEU A 418 -12.62 -10.59 16.20
CA LEU A 418 -13.56 -9.48 16.37
C LEU A 418 -14.78 -9.56 15.45
N GLU A 419 -14.92 -10.65 14.68
CA GLU A 419 -16.03 -10.88 13.73
C GLU A 419 -16.19 -9.69 12.77
N TYR A 420 -15.16 -9.38 11.99
CA TYR A 420 -15.21 -8.30 10.99
C TYR A 420 -16.23 -8.60 9.88
N SER A 421 -17.13 -7.65 9.63
CA SER A 421 -18.09 -7.65 8.52
C SER A 421 -17.60 -6.74 7.40
N PRO A 422 -17.20 -7.28 6.23
CA PRO A 422 -16.74 -6.48 5.09
C PRO A 422 -17.86 -5.64 4.47
N LYS A 423 -19.09 -6.17 4.45
CA LYS A 423 -20.27 -5.49 3.92
C LYS A 423 -20.61 -4.22 4.70
N GLU A 424 -20.47 -4.29 6.02
CA GLU A 424 -20.78 -3.18 6.92
C GLU A 424 -19.52 -2.37 7.30
N ASN A 425 -18.34 -2.83 6.86
CA ASN A 425 -17.02 -2.30 7.21
C ASN A 425 -16.85 -2.03 8.72
N ARG A 426 -17.32 -2.95 9.56
CA ARG A 426 -17.27 -2.84 11.03
C ARG A 426 -17.02 -4.19 11.69
N PHE A 427 -16.57 -4.16 12.94
CA PHE A 427 -16.45 -5.34 13.78
C PHE A 427 -17.76 -5.57 14.55
N LEU A 428 -18.21 -6.82 14.63
CA LEU A 428 -19.42 -7.19 15.36
C LEU A 428 -19.17 -7.39 16.86
N ARG A 429 -17.90 -7.56 17.27
CA ARG A 429 -17.49 -7.53 18.67
C ARG A 429 -17.16 -6.10 19.11
N GLY A 430 -17.59 -5.74 20.31
CA GLY A 430 -17.43 -4.40 20.87
C GLY A 430 -18.02 -4.30 22.26
N VAL A 431 -18.40 -3.09 22.70
CA VAL A 431 -18.91 -2.84 24.05
C VAL A 431 -20.20 -3.61 24.34
N GLU A 432 -21.12 -3.65 23.36
CA GLU A 432 -22.42 -4.33 23.50
C GLU A 432 -22.32 -5.85 23.38
N ARG A 433 -21.29 -6.34 22.67
CA ARG A 433 -21.04 -7.76 22.44
C ARG A 433 -19.55 -8.05 22.66
N PRO A 434 -19.09 -8.06 23.93
CA PRO A 434 -17.69 -8.29 24.24
C PRO A 434 -17.25 -9.72 23.90
N LEU A 435 -15.94 -9.96 23.96
CA LEU A 435 -15.37 -11.29 23.88
C LEU A 435 -15.70 -12.07 25.16
N MET A 436 -16.28 -13.26 25.00
CA MET A 436 -16.67 -14.13 26.11
C MET A 436 -15.50 -15.03 26.52
N VAL A 437 -14.38 -14.40 26.90
CA VAL A 437 -13.17 -15.08 27.38
C VAL A 437 -12.55 -14.37 28.58
N ASP A 438 -11.77 -15.09 29.39
CA ASP A 438 -11.09 -14.56 30.57
C ASP A 438 -9.78 -13.85 30.21
N LEU A 439 -9.06 -14.36 29.20
CA LEU A 439 -7.77 -13.84 28.76
C LEU A 439 -7.70 -13.73 27.23
N VAL A 440 -7.30 -12.57 26.75
CA VAL A 440 -6.93 -12.32 25.35
C VAL A 440 -5.43 -12.05 25.29
N VAL A 441 -4.70 -12.84 24.51
CA VAL A 441 -3.28 -12.61 24.21
C VAL A 441 -3.13 -12.25 22.76
N VAL A 442 -2.53 -11.09 22.48
CA VAL A 442 -2.32 -10.60 21.12
C VAL A 442 -0.82 -10.53 20.82
N ASP A 443 -0.33 -11.41 19.94
CA ASP A 443 1.07 -11.40 19.47
C ASP A 443 1.24 -10.43 18.29
N GLU A 444 2.48 -10.00 18.03
CA GLU A 444 2.84 -9.00 17.02
C GLU A 444 2.04 -7.68 17.16
N SER A 445 1.78 -7.27 18.41
CA SER A 445 0.99 -6.08 18.74
C SER A 445 1.60 -4.77 18.21
N SER A 446 2.89 -4.75 17.87
CA SER A 446 3.55 -3.61 17.22
C SER A 446 2.95 -3.27 15.84
N MET A 447 2.23 -4.20 15.22
CA MET A 447 1.55 -4.01 13.93
C MET A 447 0.12 -3.46 14.06
N ILE A 448 -0.40 -3.26 15.29
CA ILE A 448 -1.76 -2.75 15.52
C ILE A 448 -1.78 -1.23 15.32
N ASP A 449 -2.67 -0.76 14.44
CA ASP A 449 -2.96 0.67 14.26
C ASP A 449 -4.08 1.14 15.20
N ILE A 450 -4.39 2.44 15.19
CA ILE A 450 -5.41 3.01 16.08
C ILE A 450 -6.82 2.48 15.78
N TRP A 451 -7.12 2.14 14.53
CA TRP A 451 -8.43 1.64 14.14
C TRP A 451 -8.67 0.26 14.74
N LEU A 452 -7.76 -0.69 14.47
CA LEU A 452 -7.85 -2.04 15.02
C LEU A 452 -7.73 -2.05 16.55
N GLY A 453 -6.88 -1.19 17.11
CA GLY A 453 -6.70 -1.03 18.54
C GLY A 453 -7.96 -0.53 19.26
N ALA A 454 -8.69 0.43 18.69
CA ALA A 454 -9.95 0.93 19.24
C ALA A 454 -11.02 -0.17 19.31
N TYR A 455 -11.19 -0.97 18.26
CA TYR A 455 -12.15 -2.08 18.26
C TYR A 455 -11.73 -3.23 19.17
N LEU A 456 -10.43 -3.59 19.18
CA LEU A 456 -9.90 -4.60 20.09
C LEU A 456 -10.23 -4.23 21.54
N THR A 457 -9.90 -3.00 21.96
CA THR A 457 -10.09 -2.55 23.34
C THR A 457 -11.55 -2.39 23.72
N ALA A 458 -12.41 -1.99 22.78
CA ALA A 458 -13.85 -1.96 22.96
C ALA A 458 -14.46 -3.35 23.19
N ALA A 459 -13.89 -4.40 22.57
CA ALA A 459 -14.36 -5.77 22.69
C ALA A 459 -13.90 -6.49 23.98
N ILE A 460 -13.00 -5.89 24.77
CA ILE A 460 -12.54 -6.47 26.05
C ILE A 460 -13.60 -6.25 27.12
N GLY A 461 -14.17 -7.32 27.67
CA GLY A 461 -15.18 -7.25 28.72
C GLY A 461 -14.65 -6.73 30.07
N PRO A 462 -15.50 -6.63 31.10
CA PRO A 462 -15.10 -6.27 32.47
C PRO A 462 -14.38 -7.42 33.21
N GLN A 463 -14.51 -8.66 32.72
CA GLN A 463 -13.85 -9.86 33.28
C GLN A 463 -12.70 -10.37 32.39
N THR A 464 -12.43 -9.69 31.27
CA THR A 464 -11.45 -10.12 30.27
C THR A 464 -10.15 -9.35 30.44
N ARG A 465 -9.03 -10.06 30.54
CA ARG A 465 -7.69 -9.48 30.66
C ARG A 465 -7.06 -9.40 29.29
N LEU A 466 -6.30 -8.35 29.02
CA LEU A 466 -5.63 -8.15 27.74
C LEU A 466 -4.12 -8.14 27.95
N ILE A 467 -3.43 -9.07 27.28
CA ILE A 467 -1.96 -9.10 27.22
C ILE A 467 -1.52 -8.83 25.79
N LEU A 468 -0.79 -7.74 25.59
CA LEU A 468 -0.21 -7.35 24.31
C LEU A 468 1.25 -7.80 24.26
N VAL A 469 1.60 -8.61 23.28
CA VAL A 469 2.94 -9.13 23.05
C VAL A 469 3.47 -8.57 21.73
N GLY A 470 4.69 -8.07 21.71
CA GLY A 470 5.28 -7.56 20.48
C GLY A 470 6.75 -7.17 20.63
N ASP A 471 7.30 -6.60 19.56
CA ASP A 471 8.64 -6.02 19.56
C ASP A 471 8.51 -4.53 19.27
N ALA A 472 8.81 -3.71 20.28
CA ALA A 472 8.72 -2.26 20.20
C ALA A 472 9.68 -1.66 19.17
N ASP A 473 10.76 -2.36 18.87
CA ASP A 473 11.90 -1.87 18.09
C ASP A 473 11.79 -2.22 16.60
N GLN A 474 10.83 -3.08 16.23
CA GLN A 474 10.43 -3.29 14.84
C GLN A 474 9.75 -2.06 14.24
N LEU A 475 9.57 -2.11 12.91
CA LEU A 475 8.83 -1.10 12.16
C LEU A 475 7.43 -0.86 12.75
N PRO A 476 6.93 0.39 12.71
CA PRO A 476 5.59 0.75 13.17
C PRO A 476 4.50 0.09 12.30
N PRO A 477 3.22 0.14 12.72
CA PRO A 477 2.12 -0.36 11.89
C PRO A 477 2.04 0.42 10.57
N VAL A 478 1.55 -0.20 9.50
CA VAL A 478 1.31 0.53 8.23
C VAL A 478 0.23 1.60 8.42
N GLY A 479 -0.81 1.29 9.19
CA GLY A 479 -1.89 2.20 9.52
C GLY A 479 -1.51 3.31 10.52
N PRO A 480 -2.44 4.24 10.77
CA PRO A 480 -2.21 5.42 11.59
C PRO A 480 -2.05 5.12 13.10
N GLY A 481 -1.19 5.91 13.73
CA GLY A 481 -0.90 5.82 15.16
C GLY A 481 0.24 4.87 15.51
N LEU A 482 0.55 4.82 16.81
CA LEU A 482 1.60 3.99 17.40
C LEU A 482 1.03 3.25 18.62
N PHE A 483 -0.10 2.56 18.44
CA PHE A 483 -0.91 1.98 19.51
C PHE A 483 -0.09 1.27 20.60
N PHE A 484 0.72 0.27 20.22
CA PHE A 484 1.55 -0.50 21.16
C PHE A 484 2.58 0.37 21.91
N ARG A 485 3.29 1.25 21.20
CA ARG A 485 4.29 2.15 21.80
C ARG A 485 3.66 3.17 22.74
N GLN A 486 2.50 3.71 22.38
CA GLN A 486 1.79 4.71 23.16
C GLN A 486 1.16 4.13 24.43
N ILE A 487 0.74 2.86 24.42
CA ILE A 487 0.33 2.17 25.66
C ILE A 487 1.51 2.13 26.64
N MET A 488 2.70 1.71 26.19
CA MET A 488 3.89 1.70 27.05
C MET A 488 4.27 3.11 27.51
N ALA A 489 4.27 4.10 26.60
CA ALA A 489 4.60 5.48 26.93
C ALA A 489 3.59 6.16 27.87
N SER A 490 2.34 5.68 27.89
CA SER A 490 1.31 6.20 28.79
C SER A 490 1.53 5.79 30.25
N GLY A 491 2.24 4.68 30.49
CA GLY A 491 2.39 4.09 31.83
C GLY A 491 1.13 3.40 32.37
N ALA A 492 0.10 3.23 31.54
CA ALA A 492 -1.16 2.60 31.93
C ALA A 492 -1.06 1.09 32.14
N ALA A 493 -0.14 0.44 31.45
CA ALA A 493 0.07 -0.99 31.54
C ALA A 493 1.45 -1.27 32.14
N PRO A 494 1.59 -2.21 33.09
CA PRO A 494 2.90 -2.73 33.41
C PRO A 494 3.55 -3.36 32.17
N VAL A 495 4.80 -2.94 31.93
CA VAL A 495 5.60 -3.38 30.79
C VAL A 495 6.66 -4.36 31.26
N ALA A 496 6.54 -5.61 30.86
CA ALA A 496 7.59 -6.60 30.98
C ALA A 496 8.51 -6.52 29.75
N ARG A 497 9.71 -5.97 29.92
CA ARG A 497 10.74 -5.91 28.88
C ARG A 497 11.76 -7.03 29.07
N LEU A 498 11.97 -7.85 28.03
CA LEU A 498 12.98 -8.90 28.00
C LEU A 498 14.19 -8.40 27.21
N GLU A 499 15.34 -8.30 27.88
CA GLU A 499 16.59 -7.82 27.28
C GLU A 499 17.63 -8.94 27.14
N GLU A 500 17.59 -9.92 28.04
CA GLU A 500 18.55 -11.02 28.09
C GLU A 500 18.28 -12.05 26.97
N ILE A 501 19.35 -12.41 26.25
CA ILE A 501 19.31 -13.41 25.17
C ILE A 501 19.57 -14.77 25.81
N PHE A 502 18.59 -15.67 25.74
CA PHE A 502 18.67 -16.99 26.40
C PHE A 502 19.25 -18.10 25.52
N ARG A 503 19.66 -17.77 24.29
CA ARG A 503 20.56 -18.63 23.53
C ARG A 503 21.99 -18.22 23.87
N GLN A 504 22.85 -19.18 24.25
CA GLN A 504 24.30 -18.92 24.44
C GLN A 504 24.85 -18.22 23.18
N GLU A 505 25.76 -17.24 23.27
CA GLU A 505 26.26 -16.51 22.08
C GLU A 505 26.78 -17.45 20.97
N ASP A 506 27.34 -18.61 21.35
CA ASP A 506 27.80 -19.65 20.41
C ASP A 506 26.65 -20.51 19.82
N GLN A 507 25.46 -20.53 20.44
CA GLN A 507 24.24 -21.21 19.98
C GLN A 507 23.16 -20.25 19.41
N ALA A 508 23.27 -18.94 19.68
CA ALA A 508 22.29 -17.92 19.30
C ALA A 508 22.31 -17.58 17.82
N GLY A 509 23.43 -17.88 17.16
CA GLY A 509 23.68 -17.47 15.79
C GLY A 509 24.02 -15.98 15.70
N LEU A 510 24.79 -15.61 14.69
CA LEU A 510 25.14 -14.22 14.38
C LEU A 510 23.91 -13.39 14.03
N ILE A 511 22.79 -13.99 13.59
CA ILE A 511 21.55 -13.25 13.29
C ILE A 511 21.05 -12.51 14.53
N VAL A 512 20.91 -13.21 15.68
CA VAL A 512 20.39 -12.62 16.92
C VAL A 512 21.39 -11.59 17.47
N ALA A 513 22.67 -11.95 17.53
CA ALA A 513 23.71 -11.04 17.99
C ALA A 513 23.77 -9.75 17.14
N ASN A 514 23.69 -9.88 15.81
CA ASN A 514 23.70 -8.73 14.90
C ASN A 514 22.43 -7.90 14.99
N ALA A 515 21.25 -8.51 15.23
CA ALA A 515 20.02 -7.76 15.46
C ALA A 515 20.15 -6.83 16.68
N HIS A 516 20.69 -7.31 17.79
CA HIS A 516 20.95 -6.48 18.98
C HIS A 516 22.00 -5.40 18.71
N ARG A 517 23.09 -5.73 18.00
CA ARG A 517 24.10 -4.73 17.60
C ARG A 517 23.49 -3.61 16.78
N ILE A 518 22.69 -3.95 15.76
CA ILE A 518 21.97 -2.98 14.93
C ILE A 518 21.08 -2.10 15.81
N LEU A 519 20.32 -2.69 16.74
CA LEU A 519 19.45 -1.96 17.66
C LEU A 519 20.20 -0.92 18.51
N HIS A 520 21.43 -1.25 18.93
CA HIS A 520 22.30 -0.34 19.67
C HIS A 520 23.15 0.59 18.80
N GLY A 521 22.86 0.68 17.48
CA GLY A 521 23.61 1.51 16.55
C GLY A 521 25.04 1.03 16.30
N GLN A 522 25.33 -0.23 16.61
CA GLN A 522 26.63 -0.86 16.39
C GLN A 522 26.62 -1.65 15.08
N MET A 523 27.71 -1.54 14.31
CA MET A 523 27.84 -2.31 13.07
C MET A 523 27.77 -3.83 13.35
N PRO A 524 27.04 -4.60 12.52
CA PRO A 524 26.99 -6.05 12.65
C PRO A 524 28.39 -6.67 12.50
N ARG A 525 28.63 -7.80 13.17
CA ARG A 525 29.80 -8.63 12.94
C ARG A 525 29.66 -9.30 11.58
N LEU A 526 30.64 -9.07 10.71
CA LEU A 526 30.67 -9.57 9.33
C LEU A 526 31.81 -10.57 9.19
N PRO A 527 31.55 -11.89 9.33
CA PRO A 527 32.59 -12.91 9.22
C PRO A 527 33.17 -12.93 7.78
N GLN A 528 34.49 -13.11 7.66
CA GLN A 528 35.19 -13.01 6.36
C GLN A 528 35.07 -14.27 5.48
N ALA A 529 34.68 -15.44 6.01
CA ALA A 529 34.37 -16.63 5.20
C ALA A 529 33.65 -17.75 5.99
N GLY A 530 32.81 -18.52 5.29
CA GLY A 530 32.64 -19.96 5.54
C GLY A 530 31.65 -20.43 6.61
N GLU A 531 31.53 -19.75 7.73
CA GLU A 531 30.78 -20.30 8.87
C GLU A 531 29.85 -19.27 9.49
N GLY A 532 28.70 -19.76 9.95
CA GLY A 532 27.64 -18.95 10.55
C GLY A 532 26.38 -18.83 9.68
N ASP A 533 25.47 -18.01 10.17
CA ASP A 533 24.11 -17.80 9.71
C ASP A 533 23.87 -16.35 9.24
N PHE A 534 24.89 -15.49 9.25
CA PHE A 534 24.80 -14.09 8.83
C PHE A 534 25.96 -13.69 7.92
N PHE A 535 25.65 -13.22 6.71
CA PHE A 535 26.64 -12.86 5.70
C PHE A 535 26.38 -11.47 5.13
N PHE A 536 27.46 -10.77 4.75
CA PHE A 536 27.40 -9.52 3.99
C PHE A 536 28.25 -9.66 2.72
N ILE A 537 27.64 -9.39 1.58
CA ILE A 537 28.28 -9.40 0.27
C ILE A 537 28.32 -7.96 -0.22
N GLU A 538 29.52 -7.38 -0.20
CA GLU A 538 29.74 -6.02 -0.68
C GLU A 538 29.68 -5.99 -2.20
N GLN A 539 28.72 -5.22 -2.74
CA GLN A 539 28.59 -4.95 -4.16
C GLN A 539 28.13 -3.51 -4.34
N ASN A 540 28.98 -2.72 -5.00
CA ASN A 540 28.80 -1.28 -5.16
C ASN A 540 27.97 -0.91 -6.38
N ASP A 541 27.91 -1.78 -7.39
CA ASP A 541 27.05 -1.58 -8.55
C ASP A 541 25.65 -2.18 -8.32
N PRO A 542 24.57 -1.39 -8.37
CA PRO A 542 23.21 -1.88 -8.11
C PRO A 542 22.75 -2.99 -9.05
N ALA A 543 23.15 -2.97 -10.33
CA ALA A 543 22.74 -3.98 -11.29
C ALA A 543 23.47 -5.31 -11.04
N GLN A 544 24.78 -5.25 -10.76
CA GLN A 544 25.55 -6.44 -10.36
C GLN A 544 25.08 -6.98 -9.00
N ALA A 545 24.66 -6.12 -8.08
CA ALA A 545 24.06 -6.55 -6.81
C ALA A 545 22.75 -7.31 -7.04
N ALA A 546 21.87 -6.83 -7.93
CA ALA A 546 20.65 -7.54 -8.31
C ALA A 546 20.95 -8.91 -8.93
N GLN A 547 21.94 -9.00 -9.82
CA GLN A 547 22.37 -10.27 -10.40
C GLN A 547 22.94 -11.23 -9.34
N THR A 548 23.73 -10.69 -8.40
CA THR A 548 24.30 -11.46 -7.29
C THR A 548 23.20 -12.03 -6.40
N ILE A 549 22.15 -11.25 -6.10
CA ILE A 549 20.97 -11.72 -5.38
C ILE A 549 20.30 -12.87 -6.13
N CYS A 550 20.08 -12.71 -7.44
CA CYS A 550 19.50 -13.76 -8.27
C CYS A 550 20.32 -15.06 -8.22
N ASP A 551 21.65 -14.97 -8.36
CA ASP A 551 22.56 -16.12 -8.29
C ASP A 551 22.59 -16.76 -6.90
N LEU A 552 22.48 -15.97 -5.83
CA LEU A 552 22.43 -16.48 -4.45
C LEU A 552 21.18 -17.32 -4.23
N VAL A 553 20.01 -16.76 -4.58
CA VAL A 553 18.71 -17.40 -4.38
C VAL A 553 18.60 -18.66 -5.23
N THR A 554 19.01 -18.61 -6.51
CA THR A 554 18.75 -19.70 -7.47
C THR A 554 19.79 -20.82 -7.43
N LYS A 555 21.03 -20.53 -7.02
CA LYS A 555 22.15 -21.49 -7.13
C LYS A 555 22.91 -21.66 -5.82
N ARG A 556 23.50 -20.59 -5.29
CA ARG A 556 24.52 -20.71 -4.23
C ARG A 556 23.94 -21.15 -2.89
N LEU A 557 22.81 -20.56 -2.48
CA LEU A 557 22.17 -20.88 -1.21
C LEU A 557 21.50 -22.26 -1.21
N PRO A 558 20.73 -22.66 -2.26
CA PRO A 558 20.23 -24.02 -2.38
C PRO A 558 21.35 -25.07 -2.35
N ALA A 559 22.41 -24.88 -3.13
CA ALA A 559 23.51 -25.85 -3.22
C ALA A 559 24.28 -26.02 -1.91
N ARG A 560 24.43 -24.95 -1.13
CA ARG A 560 25.24 -24.97 0.09
C ARG A 560 24.46 -25.37 1.34
N PHE A 561 23.22 -24.93 1.46
CA PHE A 561 22.42 -25.10 2.67
C PHE A 561 21.21 -26.03 2.50
N GLY A 562 21.00 -26.58 1.29
CA GLY A 562 19.90 -27.49 0.99
C GLY A 562 18.53 -26.82 1.07
N LEU A 563 18.45 -25.53 0.76
CA LEU A 563 17.23 -24.73 0.86
C LEU A 563 16.45 -24.75 -0.45
N ASP A 564 15.13 -24.87 -0.37
CA ASP A 564 14.25 -24.68 -1.53
C ASP A 564 14.19 -23.18 -1.93
N PRO A 565 14.63 -22.82 -3.15
CA PRO A 565 14.66 -21.43 -3.60
C PRO A 565 13.27 -20.80 -3.76
N MET A 566 12.23 -21.60 -3.97
CA MET A 566 10.86 -21.13 -4.16
C MET A 566 10.15 -20.92 -2.82
N HIS A 567 10.36 -21.82 -1.85
CA HIS A 567 9.57 -21.86 -0.60
C HIS A 567 10.34 -21.36 0.64
N GLU A 568 11.65 -21.54 0.71
CA GLU A 568 12.43 -21.30 1.93
C GLU A 568 13.27 -20.02 1.90
N ILE A 569 13.50 -19.45 0.71
CA ILE A 569 14.27 -18.22 0.53
C ILE A 569 13.33 -17.05 0.21
N GLN A 570 13.47 -15.96 0.95
CA GLN A 570 12.75 -14.70 0.68
C GLN A 570 13.73 -13.57 0.41
N VAL A 571 13.53 -12.87 -0.71
CA VAL A 571 14.24 -11.61 -0.98
C VAL A 571 13.45 -10.44 -0.40
N LEU A 572 14.15 -9.58 0.34
CA LEU A 572 13.61 -8.36 0.95
C LEU A 572 14.32 -7.13 0.40
N ALA A 573 13.55 -6.10 0.04
CA ALA A 573 14.09 -4.80 -0.34
C ALA A 573 13.36 -3.65 0.35
N PRO A 574 14.02 -2.50 0.60
CA PRO A 574 13.36 -1.30 1.12
C PRO A 574 12.28 -0.75 0.19
N MET A 575 12.52 -0.74 -1.12
CA MET A 575 11.73 -0.03 -2.11
C MET A 575 11.13 -0.94 -3.20
N HIS A 576 10.11 -0.45 -3.89
CA HIS A 576 9.48 -1.13 -5.03
C HIS A 576 10.26 -0.93 -6.33
N LYS A 577 10.73 0.29 -6.61
CA LYS A 577 11.38 0.69 -7.86
C LYS A 577 12.91 0.70 -7.72
N GLY A 578 13.60 0.71 -8.87
CA GLY A 578 15.07 0.76 -8.96
C GLY A 578 15.70 -0.62 -9.18
N PRO A 579 17.01 -0.68 -9.44
CA PRO A 579 17.73 -1.93 -9.72
C PRO A 579 17.63 -2.95 -8.57
N LEU A 580 17.71 -2.46 -7.32
CA LEU A 580 17.51 -3.28 -6.11
C LEU A 580 16.07 -3.22 -5.57
N GLY A 581 15.12 -2.70 -6.35
CA GLY A 581 13.71 -2.66 -6.00
C GLY A 581 13.01 -4.00 -6.24
N CYS A 582 11.93 -4.24 -5.48
CA CYS A 582 11.15 -5.47 -5.58
C CYS A 582 10.65 -5.77 -7.00
N GLN A 583 10.31 -4.75 -7.80
CA GLN A 583 9.81 -4.96 -9.17
C GLN A 583 10.88 -5.60 -10.07
N ASN A 584 12.10 -5.05 -10.07
CA ASN A 584 13.21 -5.59 -10.86
C ASN A 584 13.64 -6.97 -10.34
N LEU A 585 13.78 -7.12 -9.02
CA LEU A 585 14.17 -8.39 -8.41
C LEU A 585 13.13 -9.49 -8.68
N ASN A 586 11.83 -9.20 -8.65
CA ASN A 586 10.79 -10.15 -9.02
C ASN A 586 10.92 -10.59 -10.49
N GLN A 587 11.22 -9.67 -11.41
CA GLN A 587 11.40 -10.02 -12.82
C GLN A 587 12.60 -10.95 -13.02
N LEU A 588 13.75 -10.62 -12.43
CA LEU A 588 14.97 -11.45 -12.52
C LEU A 588 14.76 -12.84 -11.91
N LEU A 589 14.16 -12.90 -10.71
CA LEU A 589 13.90 -14.17 -10.03
C LEU A 589 12.85 -15.01 -10.77
N ARG A 590 11.79 -14.38 -11.30
CA ARG A 590 10.80 -15.07 -12.14
C ARG A 590 11.44 -15.66 -13.39
N GLN A 591 12.31 -14.91 -14.08
CA GLN A 591 13.03 -15.43 -15.25
C GLN A 591 13.92 -16.64 -14.91
N ALA A 592 14.55 -16.63 -13.73
CA ALA A 592 15.44 -17.71 -13.32
C ALA A 592 14.70 -18.94 -12.73
N LEU A 593 13.66 -18.72 -11.93
CA LEU A 593 12.94 -19.78 -11.19
C LEU A 593 11.69 -20.28 -11.94
N ASN A 594 11.08 -19.46 -12.78
CA ASN A 594 9.91 -19.81 -13.59
C ASN A 594 9.98 -19.23 -15.02
N PRO A 595 10.93 -19.68 -15.86
CA PRO A 595 11.15 -19.13 -17.19
C PRO A 595 9.94 -19.30 -18.13
N ARG A 596 9.09 -20.32 -17.90
CA ARG A 596 7.89 -20.57 -18.71
C ARG A 596 6.83 -19.48 -18.57
N ALA A 597 6.61 -18.99 -17.34
CA ALA A 597 5.67 -17.89 -17.11
C ALA A 597 6.28 -16.53 -17.44
N ALA A 598 7.61 -16.37 -17.33
CA ALA A 598 8.28 -15.10 -17.60
C ALA A 598 8.07 -14.55 -19.02
N GLY A 599 7.77 -15.42 -19.99
CA GLY A 599 7.44 -15.03 -21.38
C GLY A 599 5.96 -14.73 -21.63
N GLN A 600 5.09 -14.81 -20.62
CA GLN A 600 3.66 -14.55 -20.72
C GLN A 600 3.31 -13.18 -20.13
N GLU A 601 2.33 -12.50 -20.73
CA GLU A 601 1.75 -11.29 -20.12
C GLU A 601 0.94 -11.69 -18.87
N GLY A 602 1.15 -10.96 -17.77
CA GLY A 602 0.47 -11.22 -16.50
C GLY A 602 1.10 -12.36 -15.68
N LEU A 603 0.35 -12.84 -14.69
CA LEU A 603 0.72 -13.94 -13.80
C LEU A 603 0.43 -15.28 -14.46
N GLY A 604 1.33 -16.26 -14.30
CA GLY A 604 1.21 -17.58 -14.92
C GLY A 604 1.47 -18.73 -13.94
N PRO A 605 1.20 -19.98 -14.34
CA PRO A 605 1.43 -21.16 -13.50
C PRO A 605 2.88 -21.23 -13.00
N GLY A 606 3.04 -21.60 -11.73
CA GLY A 606 4.31 -21.63 -11.01
C GLY A 606 4.77 -20.27 -10.46
N ASP A 607 4.05 -19.17 -10.73
CA ASP A 607 4.42 -17.88 -10.16
C ASP A 607 4.14 -17.83 -8.66
N ARG A 608 5.14 -17.36 -7.91
CA ARG A 608 4.98 -17.01 -6.51
C ARG A 608 4.34 -15.64 -6.38
N VAL A 609 3.19 -15.59 -5.72
CA VAL A 609 2.36 -14.40 -5.59
C VAL A 609 2.07 -14.06 -4.13
N MET A 610 1.65 -12.81 -3.90
CA MET A 610 1.21 -12.29 -2.62
C MET A 610 -0.06 -11.49 -2.81
N GLN A 611 -1.01 -11.71 -1.91
CA GLN A 611 -2.20 -10.89 -1.77
C GLN A 611 -1.81 -9.51 -1.21
N VAL A 612 -2.18 -8.41 -1.87
CA VAL A 612 -1.80 -7.05 -1.43
C VAL A 612 -2.91 -6.30 -0.69
N ARG A 613 -4.13 -6.84 -0.66
CA ARG A 613 -5.28 -6.27 0.04
C ARG A 613 -6.12 -7.40 0.64
N ASN A 614 -6.77 -7.16 1.78
CA ASN A 614 -7.68 -8.16 2.34
C ASN A 614 -8.86 -8.37 1.39
N ASN A 615 -9.11 -9.62 1.00
CA ASN A 615 -10.31 -10.05 0.31
C ASN A 615 -11.00 -11.09 1.19
N TYR A 616 -12.03 -10.64 1.89
CA TYR A 616 -12.73 -11.43 2.89
C TYR A 616 -13.69 -12.45 2.28
N ASP A 617 -14.18 -12.22 1.05
CA ASP A 617 -15.03 -13.18 0.34
C ASP A 617 -14.20 -14.42 -0.05
N LEU A 618 -12.94 -14.21 -0.44
CA LEU A 618 -11.97 -15.26 -0.73
C LEU A 618 -11.22 -15.77 0.51
N GLU A 619 -11.47 -15.18 1.68
CA GLU A 619 -10.74 -15.46 2.94
C GLU A 619 -9.21 -15.35 2.86
N VAL A 620 -8.70 -14.48 1.97
CA VAL A 620 -7.27 -14.17 1.79
C VAL A 620 -6.94 -12.77 2.31
N PHE A 621 -5.78 -12.64 2.95
CA PHE A 621 -5.41 -11.41 3.64
C PHE A 621 -4.13 -10.81 3.07
N ASN A 622 -3.97 -9.51 3.21
CA ASN A 622 -2.77 -8.79 2.78
C ASN A 622 -1.52 -9.41 3.42
N GLY A 623 -0.56 -9.80 2.57
CA GLY A 623 0.67 -10.49 2.96
C GLY A 623 0.60 -12.01 2.88
N ASP A 624 -0.58 -12.62 2.65
CA ASP A 624 -0.68 -14.06 2.40
C ASP A 624 0.04 -14.38 1.08
N LEU A 625 0.94 -15.37 1.11
CA LEU A 625 1.64 -15.85 -0.08
C LEU A 625 0.91 -17.04 -0.69
N GLY A 626 1.13 -17.23 -1.98
CA GLY A 626 0.65 -18.40 -2.69
C GLY A 626 1.47 -18.72 -3.93
N LEU A 627 1.17 -19.87 -4.52
CA LEU A 627 1.74 -20.34 -5.77
C LEU A 627 0.62 -20.52 -6.80
N VAL A 628 0.74 -19.90 -7.96
CA VAL A 628 -0.24 -20.07 -9.04
C VAL A 628 -0.17 -21.51 -9.54
N GLN A 629 -1.24 -22.28 -9.39
CA GLN A 629 -1.33 -23.66 -9.86
C GLN A 629 -1.75 -23.72 -11.33
N ALA A 630 -2.73 -22.91 -11.71
CA ALA A 630 -3.25 -22.84 -13.07
C ALA A 630 -3.68 -21.42 -13.43
N ALA A 631 -3.59 -21.11 -14.72
CA ALA A 631 -4.08 -19.88 -15.32
C ALA A 631 -5.01 -20.23 -16.47
N GLY A 632 -6.15 -19.54 -16.56
CA GLY A 632 -7.16 -19.73 -17.60
C GLY A 632 -7.75 -18.39 -18.06
N PRO A 633 -8.64 -18.41 -19.07
CA PRO A 633 -9.27 -17.20 -19.60
C PRO A 633 -10.12 -16.46 -18.56
N ASP A 634 -10.63 -17.17 -17.55
CA ASP A 634 -11.54 -16.65 -16.54
C ASP A 634 -10.83 -16.21 -15.24
N GLY A 635 -9.51 -16.47 -15.10
CA GLY A 635 -8.76 -16.12 -13.90
C GLY A 635 -7.63 -17.09 -13.54
N LEU A 636 -7.28 -17.14 -12.24
CA LEU A 636 -6.17 -17.93 -11.70
C LEU A 636 -6.65 -18.86 -10.58
N LEU A 637 -6.08 -20.07 -10.52
CA LEU A 637 -6.14 -20.93 -9.34
C LEU A 637 -4.82 -20.80 -8.59
N VAL A 638 -4.86 -20.35 -7.34
CA VAL A 638 -3.68 -20.10 -6.52
C VAL A 638 -3.74 -20.96 -5.26
N GLU A 639 -2.69 -21.74 -5.01
CA GLU A 639 -2.51 -22.43 -3.74
C GLU A 639 -1.97 -21.43 -2.73
N MET A 640 -2.85 -20.90 -1.89
CA MET A 640 -2.49 -19.97 -0.81
C MET A 640 -2.07 -20.76 0.43
N ASP A 641 -1.41 -20.12 1.40
CA ASP A 641 -1.04 -20.73 2.70
C ASP A 641 -2.22 -21.38 3.48
N ARG A 642 -3.46 -21.04 3.11
CA ARG A 642 -4.72 -21.48 3.71
C ARG A 642 -5.45 -22.55 2.87
N GLY A 643 -4.94 -22.87 1.68
CA GLY A 643 -5.54 -23.78 0.72
C GLY A 643 -5.76 -23.15 -0.66
N PRO A 644 -6.38 -23.89 -1.58
CA PRO A 644 -6.62 -23.43 -2.95
C PRO A 644 -7.70 -22.35 -3.02
N VAL A 645 -7.41 -21.27 -3.73
CA VAL A 645 -8.32 -20.12 -3.94
C VAL A 645 -8.41 -19.79 -5.42
N SER A 646 -9.63 -19.63 -5.92
CA SER A 646 -9.90 -19.24 -7.32
C SER A 646 -10.12 -17.73 -7.39
N TYR A 647 -9.26 -17.04 -8.13
CA TYR A 647 -9.33 -15.60 -8.37
C TYR A 647 -9.96 -15.33 -9.73
N GLY A 648 -11.02 -14.51 -9.77
CA GLY A 648 -11.57 -13.99 -11.02
C GLY A 648 -10.77 -12.81 -11.55
N LEU A 649 -10.98 -12.45 -12.83
CA LEU A 649 -10.33 -11.30 -13.47
C LEU A 649 -10.32 -9.99 -12.65
N PRO A 650 -11.41 -9.59 -11.94
CA PRO A 650 -11.42 -8.36 -11.15
C PRO A 650 -10.51 -8.40 -9.91
N ASP A 651 -10.24 -9.61 -9.39
CA ASP A 651 -9.47 -9.81 -8.15
C ASP A 651 -7.97 -9.99 -8.44
N LEU A 652 -7.58 -10.14 -9.71
CA LEU A 652 -6.18 -10.30 -10.11
C LEU A 652 -5.32 -9.08 -9.78
N ASP A 653 -5.91 -7.88 -9.76
CA ASP A 653 -5.24 -6.65 -9.36
C ASP A 653 -4.80 -6.67 -7.88
N ASP A 654 -5.39 -7.55 -7.07
CA ASP A 654 -5.03 -7.72 -5.67
C ASP A 654 -3.90 -8.76 -5.47
N LEU A 655 -3.38 -9.36 -6.55
CA LEU A 655 -2.21 -10.23 -6.56
C LEU A 655 -0.97 -9.54 -7.15
N THR A 656 0.19 -9.80 -6.57
CA THR A 656 1.48 -9.34 -7.10
C THR A 656 2.56 -10.41 -6.95
N LEU A 657 3.61 -10.36 -7.76
CA LEU A 657 4.75 -11.26 -7.63
C LEU A 657 5.44 -11.10 -6.27
N ALA A 658 5.89 -12.21 -5.70
CA ALA A 658 6.39 -12.26 -4.32
C ALA A 658 7.72 -12.99 -4.12
N TYR A 659 8.49 -13.22 -5.19
CA TYR A 659 9.88 -13.65 -5.08
C TYR A 659 10.72 -12.65 -4.28
N ALA A 660 10.45 -11.36 -4.48
CA ALA A 660 10.94 -10.25 -3.70
C ALA A 660 9.78 -9.41 -3.15
N VAL A 661 9.80 -9.11 -1.85
CA VAL A 661 8.80 -8.27 -1.19
C VAL A 661 9.45 -7.13 -0.44
N THR A 662 8.70 -6.07 -0.16
CA THR A 662 9.24 -4.98 0.65
C THR A 662 9.39 -5.41 2.10
N ILE A 663 10.36 -4.83 2.81
CA ILE A 663 10.59 -5.11 4.24
C ILE A 663 9.30 -4.86 5.06
N HIS A 664 8.54 -3.81 4.72
CA HIS A 664 7.24 -3.52 5.34
C HIS A 664 6.23 -4.65 5.15
N LYS A 665 6.11 -5.21 3.93
CA LYS A 665 5.19 -6.31 3.65
C LYS A 665 5.62 -7.65 4.27
N SER A 666 6.88 -7.76 4.71
CA SER A 666 7.39 -8.93 5.43
C SER A 666 7.11 -8.93 6.93
N GLN A 667 6.53 -7.85 7.49
CA GLN A 667 6.17 -7.78 8.92
C GLN A 667 5.23 -8.94 9.31
N GLY A 668 5.50 -9.55 10.47
CA GLY A 668 4.75 -10.71 10.96
C GLY A 668 5.00 -12.02 10.20
N SER A 669 5.88 -12.03 9.19
CA SER A 669 6.39 -13.25 8.55
C SER A 669 7.80 -13.58 9.06
N GLU A 670 8.17 -14.84 9.03
CA GLU A 670 9.54 -15.31 9.22
C GLU A 670 9.85 -16.34 8.13
N TYR A 671 11.10 -16.40 7.70
CA TYR A 671 11.56 -17.25 6.62
C TYR A 671 12.80 -18.03 7.05
N PRO A 672 12.97 -19.28 6.60
CA PRO A 672 14.20 -20.04 6.84
C PRO A 672 15.44 -19.25 6.42
N ALA A 673 15.44 -18.67 5.21
CA ALA A 673 16.51 -17.81 4.72
C ALA A 673 15.99 -16.50 4.14
N VAL A 674 16.73 -15.42 4.43
CA VAL A 674 16.42 -14.07 3.94
C VAL A 674 17.62 -13.48 3.21
N VAL A 675 17.38 -12.93 2.02
CA VAL A 675 18.36 -12.14 1.26
C VAL A 675 17.90 -10.68 1.22
N ILE A 676 18.68 -9.77 1.77
CA ILE A 676 18.33 -8.34 1.94
C ILE A 676 19.10 -7.52 0.91
N ALA A 677 18.39 -6.80 0.05
CA ALA A 677 18.97 -5.86 -0.92
C ALA A 677 19.17 -4.47 -0.29
N LEU A 678 20.41 -3.98 -0.21
CA LEU A 678 20.74 -2.74 0.50
C LEU A 678 21.66 -1.80 -0.31
N GLY A 679 21.06 -1.05 -1.23
CA GLY A 679 21.75 -0.04 -2.05
C GLY A 679 21.75 1.37 -1.46
N GLN A 680 22.61 2.24 -2.00
CA GLN A 680 22.65 3.67 -1.68
C GLN A 680 21.41 4.40 -2.22
N GLU A 681 20.82 3.91 -3.30
CA GLU A 681 19.57 4.44 -3.86
C GLU A 681 18.39 4.37 -2.88
N HIS A 682 18.48 3.53 -1.84
CA HIS A 682 17.47 3.42 -0.78
C HIS A 682 17.59 4.48 0.31
N TYR A 683 18.46 5.49 0.17
CA TYR A 683 18.89 6.40 1.24
C TYR A 683 17.78 7.05 2.07
N ILE A 684 16.60 7.28 1.48
CA ILE A 684 15.43 7.88 2.15
C ILE A 684 14.89 6.93 3.22
N MET A 685 14.90 5.63 2.94
CA MET A 685 14.32 4.60 3.80
C MET A 685 15.34 3.98 4.76
N LEU A 686 16.64 4.13 4.51
CA LEU A 686 17.69 3.55 5.36
C LEU A 686 17.62 4.12 6.78
N ASN A 687 17.14 3.30 7.71
CA ASN A 687 17.07 3.59 9.13
C ASN A 687 17.19 2.28 9.92
N ARG A 688 17.46 2.42 11.21
CA ARG A 688 17.74 1.29 12.08
C ARG A 688 16.56 0.34 12.24
N PRO A 689 15.31 0.80 12.51
CA PRO A 689 14.14 -0.08 12.58
C PRO A 689 13.89 -0.91 11.31
N LEU A 690 14.11 -0.33 10.13
CA LEU A 690 13.98 -1.03 8.85
C LEU A 690 14.97 -2.19 8.75
N LEU A 691 16.26 -1.92 8.99
CA LEU A 691 17.30 -2.96 8.93
C LEU A 691 17.10 -4.03 10.00
N TYR A 692 16.81 -3.63 11.23
CA TYR A 692 16.49 -4.53 12.33
C TYR A 692 15.30 -5.44 11.97
N THR A 693 14.21 -4.88 11.45
CA THR A 693 13.05 -5.67 11.03
C THR A 693 13.41 -6.66 9.94
N ALA A 694 14.20 -6.26 8.93
CA ALA A 694 14.63 -7.14 7.84
C ALA A 694 15.49 -8.31 8.34
N VAL A 695 16.45 -8.04 9.22
CA VAL A 695 17.33 -9.07 9.79
C VAL A 695 16.55 -10.07 10.63
N THR A 696 15.60 -9.60 11.44
CA THR A 696 14.77 -10.46 12.30
C THR A 696 13.76 -11.31 11.54
N ARG A 697 13.62 -11.16 10.22
CA ARG A 697 12.78 -12.06 9.41
C ARG A 697 13.46 -13.40 9.14
N GLY A 698 14.78 -13.51 9.25
CA GLY A 698 15.52 -14.74 8.97
C GLY A 698 15.65 -15.65 10.20
N GLN A 699 15.32 -16.93 10.04
CA GLN A 699 15.39 -17.92 11.13
C GLN A 699 16.71 -18.72 11.15
N ARG A 700 17.20 -19.14 9.98
CA ARG A 700 18.40 -19.98 9.83
C ARG A 700 19.53 -19.28 9.09
N LEU A 701 19.20 -18.32 8.22
CA LEU A 701 20.18 -17.64 7.37
C LEU A 701 19.75 -16.22 6.99
N VAL A 702 20.66 -15.26 7.10
CA VAL A 702 20.51 -13.89 6.59
C VAL A 702 21.72 -13.53 5.73
N VAL A 703 21.45 -13.04 4.52
CA VAL A 703 22.48 -12.51 3.62
C VAL A 703 22.11 -11.10 3.21
N ILE A 704 22.97 -10.13 3.51
CA ILE A 704 22.82 -8.75 3.04
C ILE A 704 23.69 -8.57 1.79
N VAL A 705 23.10 -8.09 0.70
CA VAL A 705 23.81 -7.76 -0.55
C VAL A 705 23.67 -6.27 -0.81
N GLY A 706 24.79 -5.57 -0.94
CA GLY A 706 24.78 -4.14 -1.24
C GLY A 706 26.03 -3.43 -0.76
N THR A 707 25.91 -2.14 -0.45
CA THR A 707 27.09 -1.31 -0.14
C THR A 707 27.33 -1.19 1.35
N ARG A 708 28.61 -1.12 1.76
CA ARG A 708 28.97 -0.94 3.17
C ARG A 708 28.51 0.41 3.73
N ASN A 709 28.46 1.43 2.87
CA ASN A 709 27.96 2.76 3.23
C ASN A 709 26.44 2.75 3.48
N ALA A 710 25.65 2.03 2.69
CA ALA A 710 24.22 1.87 2.93
C ALA A 710 23.95 1.12 4.25
N LEU A 711 24.74 0.07 4.53
CA LEU A 711 24.66 -0.65 5.80
C LEU A 711 24.99 0.25 6.99
N ARG A 712 26.12 0.98 6.93
CA ARG A 712 26.52 1.94 7.97
C ARG A 712 25.43 2.97 8.22
N ARG A 713 24.92 3.59 7.16
CA ARG A 713 23.84 4.58 7.25
C ARG A 713 22.60 4.01 7.91
N ALA A 714 22.17 2.79 7.53
CA ALA A 714 21.01 2.15 8.13
C ALA A 714 21.20 1.89 9.63
N VAL A 715 22.40 1.54 10.08
CA VAL A 715 22.71 1.31 11.50
C VAL A 715 22.77 2.62 12.31
N GLU A 716 23.43 3.64 11.77
CA GLU A 716 23.65 4.93 12.43
C GLU A 716 22.37 5.78 12.49
N GLN A 717 21.52 5.68 11.47
CA GLN A 717 20.34 6.55 11.33
C GLN A 717 19.19 6.08 12.25
N ASP A 718 19.23 6.58 13.48
CA ASP A 718 18.13 6.51 14.45
C ASP A 718 17.12 7.64 14.22
N ARG A 719 16.36 7.54 13.14
CA ARG A 719 15.22 8.45 12.96
C ARG A 719 14.02 7.84 13.65
N PRO A 720 13.59 8.34 14.83
CA PRO A 720 12.33 7.92 15.41
C PRO A 720 11.22 8.21 14.40
N VAL A 721 10.36 7.22 14.16
CA VAL A 721 9.18 7.41 13.31
C VAL A 721 8.29 8.44 14.00
N ARG A 722 8.31 9.67 13.50
CA ARG A 722 7.47 10.74 14.02
C ARG A 722 6.07 10.59 13.47
N ARG A 723 5.15 10.10 14.31
CA ARG A 723 3.71 10.08 14.04
C ARG A 723 3.00 10.96 15.05
N TYR A 724 2.04 11.73 14.56
CA TYR A 724 1.24 12.60 15.40
C TYR A 724 0.06 11.79 15.94
N SER A 725 0.01 11.65 17.27
CA SER A 725 -1.03 10.92 18.00
C SER A 725 -1.01 11.42 19.45
N LEU A 726 -2.17 11.53 20.09
CA LEU A 726 -2.32 11.92 21.50
C LEU A 726 -2.79 10.77 22.40
N LEU A 727 -2.85 9.54 21.88
CA LEU A 727 -3.34 8.38 22.62
C LEU A 727 -2.72 8.24 24.02
N ASP A 728 -1.40 8.35 24.16
CA ASP A 728 -0.72 8.21 25.44
C ASP A 728 -1.03 9.33 26.44
N GLU A 729 -1.14 10.57 25.96
CA GLU A 729 -1.56 11.71 26.77
C GLU A 729 -3.01 11.57 27.23
N ARG A 730 -3.91 11.12 26.34
CA ARG A 730 -5.32 10.87 26.68
C ARG A 730 -5.45 9.81 27.76
N ILE A 731 -4.74 8.70 27.63
CA ILE A 731 -4.76 7.63 28.63
C ILE A 731 -4.27 8.17 29.98
N LYS A 732 -3.15 8.89 30.01
CA LYS A 732 -2.62 9.54 31.23
C LYS A 732 -3.64 10.47 31.89
N ASN A 733 -4.32 11.28 31.09
CA ASN A 733 -5.31 12.24 31.59
C ASN A 733 -6.55 11.55 32.15
N ILE A 734 -6.90 10.36 31.67
CA ILE A 734 -8.02 9.58 32.22
C ILE A 734 -7.61 8.88 33.52
N ILE A 735 -6.40 8.32 33.60
CA ILE A 735 -5.92 7.59 34.79
C ILE A 735 -5.57 8.52 35.96
N LYS A 736 -5.16 9.77 35.67
CA LYS A 736 -4.89 10.79 36.71
C LYS A 736 -6.15 11.38 37.34
N LYS A 737 -7.30 11.26 36.67
CA LYS A 737 -8.61 11.70 37.17
C LYS A 737 -9.26 10.56 37.94
#